data_AF-V6IU18-F1
#
_entry.id   AF-V6IU18-F1
#
_cell.length_a   1.000
_cell.length_b   1.000
_cell.length_c   1.000
_cell.angle_alpha   90.00
_cell.angle_beta   90.00
_cell.angle_gamma   90.00
#
_symmetry.space_group_name_H-M   'P 1'
#
loop_
_entity.id
_entity.type
_entity.pdbx_description
1 polymer ?
#
loop_
_entity_poly.entity_id
_entity_poly.type
_entity_poly.pdbx_seq_one_letter_code
_entity_poly.pdbx_strand_id
1 'polypeptide(L)'
;MPANSNSLWKRWLIFACLCISLLAAIFFMFIRDPSNASVFDAGLSLLFFLFCFGLGIYLWVMNKSAKGEQMLVLFLALFGTLLVAWSAGRTDYGRLVCQDVYLLAFILGLVLCIKVITNYLAFWNLVWMSKRSLITIDACAASISILVTVGRGMDIGGAQSLAMVFVAALMVLILAHIVWAYRRYDQVVFKPMLQVLLLGLSLAFIPNLALSVFPALWQDTLVFHPISGLFLLFLPLTLFYLMISDRFMDASFMVTGVTYCALVAALPALILGAAFQEMTEWGVIVSDRNNAYRFGLIAFISLFTILYIKQYLDYYLRKRLYPKQQDVQTSLNRFLQWMKSDYDLNDFSWIMKREMEACLPVDHVRLSMVGKGDPSDERTTMMPSGTGDQGSDQLQDELGKIVNAPDGFRILLSESGNGKVVLEGKWKLPRRRLNPDERIWLAALTSYAQMVIENLANTKDMMQKLEETSAQSTSVPLTIKKMMLRISERERWKLSRSLHDRNMQDQLDIARQLDSWGSNASDLKTKALMVKFREQILDSVYVLRQVINDLHPEFIYRTGLRKALMELFDKVNLRADFTLRATIDEQMDGFQREWEMAVYRVVQELLNNAQKHSRAHLVTLSLSKANDAFTLDYSDDGVGLDVSKIGKSFGTMGFPGMIGRVEGLGGRIQFRSGQGGGLKITIQWARTADDAK
;
A
#
# COMPACT_ATOMS: atom_id res chain seq x y z
N MET A 1 34.58 17.10 -23.13
CA MET A 1 34.75 18.54 -22.77
C MET A 1 33.92 19.32 -23.79
N PRO A 2 32.94 20.22 -23.45
CA PRO A 2 32.93 21.23 -22.37
C PRO A 2 31.56 21.38 -21.62
N ALA A 3 30.89 20.29 -21.24
CA ALA A 3 29.59 20.39 -20.53
C ALA A 3 29.69 20.68 -19.02
N ASN A 4 30.89 20.64 -18.42
CA ASN A 4 31.08 20.72 -16.96
C ASN A 4 31.48 22.12 -16.43
N SER A 5 31.93 23.06 -17.27
CA SER A 5 32.33 24.39 -16.76
C SER A 5 31.11 25.27 -16.45
N ASN A 6 30.06 25.20 -17.26
CA ASN A 6 28.82 25.98 -17.07
C ASN A 6 28.01 25.53 -15.85
N SER A 7 28.07 24.26 -15.44
CA SER A 7 27.38 23.77 -14.23
C SER A 7 28.12 24.17 -12.95
N LEU A 8 29.46 24.13 -12.97
CA LEU A 8 30.31 24.55 -11.84
C LEU A 8 30.24 26.06 -11.61
N TRP A 9 30.30 26.88 -12.67
CA TRP A 9 30.22 28.33 -12.54
C TRP A 9 28.88 28.79 -11.94
N LYS A 10 27.76 28.20 -12.37
CA LYS A 10 26.44 28.45 -11.77
C LYS A 10 26.37 28.05 -10.31
N ARG A 11 27.05 26.96 -9.92
CA ARG A 11 27.10 26.47 -8.54
C ARG A 11 27.87 27.42 -7.61
N TRP A 12 28.97 27.97 -8.11
CA TRP A 12 29.76 29.00 -7.42
C TRP A 12 29.00 30.32 -7.31
N LEU A 13 28.25 30.71 -8.35
CA LEU A 13 27.41 31.90 -8.33
C LEU A 13 26.30 31.79 -7.27
N ILE A 14 25.65 30.63 -7.14
CA ILE A 14 24.64 30.38 -6.10
C ILE A 14 25.25 30.40 -4.70
N PHE A 15 26.45 29.82 -4.54
CA PHE A 15 27.19 29.87 -3.28
C PHE A 15 27.55 31.32 -2.91
N ALA A 16 28.02 32.11 -3.88
CA ALA A 16 28.30 33.54 -3.69
C ALA A 16 27.04 34.29 -3.26
N CYS A 17 25.86 34.01 -3.84
CA CYS A 17 24.59 34.59 -3.39
C CYS A 17 24.25 34.23 -1.94
N LEU A 18 24.49 32.99 -1.50
CA LEU A 18 24.33 32.60 -0.09
C LEU A 18 25.29 33.36 0.82
N CYS A 19 26.57 33.49 0.44
CA CYS A 19 27.53 34.29 1.20
C CYS A 19 27.14 35.77 1.28
N ILE A 20 26.65 36.35 0.18
CA ILE A 20 26.15 37.74 0.15
C ILE A 20 24.94 37.88 1.07
N SER A 21 24.02 36.90 1.11
CA SER A 21 22.87 36.95 2.01
C SER A 21 23.27 36.93 3.49
N LEU A 22 24.32 36.16 3.84
CA LEU A 22 24.89 36.14 5.18
C LEU A 22 25.54 37.47 5.55
N LEU A 23 26.35 38.05 4.65
CA LEU A 23 26.95 39.36 4.86
C LEU A 23 25.90 40.46 5.01
N ALA A 24 24.85 40.43 4.19
CA ALA A 24 23.74 41.37 4.28
C ALA A 24 22.98 41.24 5.61
N ALA A 25 22.69 40.01 6.07
CA ALA A 25 22.06 39.78 7.36
C ALA A 25 22.91 40.32 8.51
N ILE A 26 24.22 40.06 8.50
CA ILE A 26 25.17 40.58 9.49
C ILE A 26 25.18 42.12 9.47
N PHE A 27 25.24 42.74 8.29
CA PHE A 27 25.20 44.19 8.12
C PHE A 27 23.93 44.82 8.71
N PHE A 28 22.75 44.25 8.43
CA PHE A 28 21.49 44.71 9.01
C PHE A 28 21.42 44.51 10.53
N MET A 29 22.07 43.49 11.07
CA MET A 29 22.20 43.33 12.52
C MET A 29 23.12 44.38 13.16
N PHE A 30 24.16 44.84 12.45
CA PHE A 30 25.05 45.91 12.94
C PHE A 30 24.43 47.30 12.88
N ILE A 31 23.57 47.58 11.90
CA ILE A 31 22.85 48.87 11.80
C ILE A 31 21.71 48.97 12.83
N ARG A 32 21.28 47.82 13.37
CA ARG A 32 20.19 47.76 14.34
C ARG A 32 20.62 48.32 15.70
N ASP A 33 19.87 49.29 16.20
CA ASP A 33 20.05 49.82 17.55
C ASP A 33 19.52 48.83 18.61
N PRO A 34 20.36 48.35 19.55
CA PRO A 34 19.95 47.40 20.60
C PRO A 34 18.99 47.99 21.64
N SER A 35 18.79 49.31 21.69
CA SER A 35 18.01 49.97 22.75
C SER A 35 16.48 49.98 22.55
N ASN A 36 15.99 49.84 21.30
CA ASN A 36 14.59 50.15 20.95
C ASN A 36 13.80 49.00 20.29
N ALA A 37 14.40 47.81 20.16
CA ALA A 37 13.75 46.67 19.53
C ALA A 37 13.41 45.58 20.55
N SER A 38 12.19 45.05 20.50
CA SER A 38 11.83 43.90 21.33
C SER A 38 12.80 42.75 21.03
N VAL A 39 13.37 42.14 22.07
CA VAL A 39 14.26 40.97 21.97
C VAL A 39 13.57 39.85 21.17
N PHE A 40 12.25 39.77 21.26
CA PHE A 40 11.41 38.87 20.50
C PHE A 40 11.50 39.07 18.98
N ASP A 41 11.35 40.30 18.49
CA ASP A 41 11.45 40.60 17.05
C ASP A 41 12.87 40.35 16.51
N ALA A 42 13.89 40.58 17.36
CA ALA A 42 15.28 40.28 17.04
C ALA A 42 15.51 38.78 16.86
N GLY A 43 15.17 38.01 17.88
CA GLY A 43 15.30 36.56 17.87
C GLY A 43 14.52 35.95 16.70
N LEU A 44 13.29 36.41 16.46
CA LEU A 44 12.46 35.87 15.39
C LEU A 44 13.04 36.14 14.00
N SER A 45 13.48 37.36 13.72
CA SER A 45 14.09 37.71 12.42
C SER A 45 15.37 36.92 12.15
N LEU A 46 16.21 36.72 13.17
CA LEU A 46 17.43 35.92 13.07
C LEU A 46 17.13 34.43 12.88
N LEU A 47 16.20 33.88 13.67
CA LEU A 47 15.79 32.48 13.56
C LEU A 47 15.23 32.19 12.16
N PHE A 48 14.43 33.11 11.62
CA PHE A 48 13.91 32.99 10.25
C PHE A 48 15.02 33.01 9.20
N PHE A 49 15.99 33.92 9.33
CA PHE A 49 17.15 33.95 8.43
C PHE A 49 17.96 32.66 8.52
N LEU A 50 18.33 32.22 9.72
CA LEU A 50 19.09 30.98 9.96
C LEU A 50 18.36 29.76 9.40
N PHE A 51 17.03 29.71 9.55
CA PHE A 51 16.20 28.68 8.97
C PHE A 51 16.30 28.68 7.43
N CYS A 52 16.04 29.80 6.77
CA CYS A 52 16.12 29.90 5.30
C CYS A 52 17.53 29.62 4.77
N PHE A 53 18.55 30.12 5.47
CA PHE A 53 19.96 29.92 5.14
C PHE A 53 20.37 28.45 5.28
N GLY A 54 19.95 27.78 6.35
CA GLY A 54 20.16 26.35 6.56
C GLY A 54 19.50 25.49 5.49
N LEU A 55 18.24 25.80 5.12
CA LEU A 55 17.55 25.15 4.00
C LEU A 55 18.28 25.39 2.67
N GLY A 56 18.77 26.60 2.44
CA GLY A 56 19.54 26.98 1.25
C GLY A 56 20.86 26.22 1.12
N ILE A 57 21.64 26.12 2.21
CA ILE A 57 22.86 25.31 2.27
C ILE A 57 22.53 23.84 2.01
N TYR A 58 21.50 23.31 2.69
CA TYR A 58 21.10 21.92 2.52
C TYR A 58 20.81 21.59 1.05
N LEU A 59 20.03 22.43 0.36
CA LEU A 59 19.72 22.25 -1.06
C LEU A 59 20.96 22.41 -1.95
N TRP A 60 21.83 23.37 -1.66
CA TRP A 60 23.09 23.57 -2.40
C TRP A 60 24.04 22.38 -2.27
N VAL A 61 24.13 21.78 -1.08
CA VAL A 61 24.92 20.55 -0.82
C VAL A 61 24.30 19.35 -1.54
N MET A 62 22.98 19.19 -1.48
CA MET A 62 22.28 18.02 -2.03
C MET A 62 22.22 17.97 -3.56
N ASN A 63 22.27 19.13 -4.22
CA ASN A 63 22.52 19.33 -5.65
C ASN A 63 21.97 18.26 -6.62
N LYS A 64 20.67 18.35 -6.95
CA LYS A 64 20.06 17.62 -8.07
C LYS A 64 19.42 18.62 -9.05
N SER A 65 20.27 19.17 -9.92
CA SER A 65 20.06 20.24 -10.92
C SER A 65 18.78 20.23 -11.81
N ALA A 66 17.83 19.29 -11.69
CA ALA A 66 16.76 19.09 -12.67
C ALA A 66 15.40 19.75 -12.33
N LYS A 67 15.07 20.05 -11.07
CA LYS A 67 13.69 20.41 -10.64
C LYS A 67 13.43 21.88 -10.28
N GLY A 68 14.39 22.78 -10.54
CA GLY A 68 14.28 24.19 -10.15
C GLY A 68 14.90 24.55 -8.79
N GLU A 69 15.63 23.61 -8.16
CA GLU A 69 16.32 23.79 -6.87
C GLU A 69 17.23 25.03 -6.83
N GLN A 70 17.87 25.38 -7.95
CA GLN A 70 18.72 26.57 -8.05
C GLN A 70 17.96 27.87 -7.81
N MET A 71 16.74 27.99 -8.38
CA MET A 71 15.88 29.17 -8.17
C MET A 71 15.34 29.20 -6.75
N LEU A 72 15.12 28.04 -6.13
CA LEU A 72 14.70 27.98 -4.74
C LEU A 72 15.83 28.43 -3.80
N VAL A 73 17.09 28.06 -4.05
CA VAL A 73 18.22 28.55 -3.25
C VAL A 73 18.35 30.07 -3.36
N LEU A 74 18.19 30.65 -4.56
CA LEU A 74 18.18 32.10 -4.75
C LEU A 74 17.00 32.76 -4.03
N PHE A 75 15.81 32.15 -4.10
CA PHE A 75 14.65 32.59 -3.33
C PHE A 75 14.93 32.56 -1.82
N LEU A 76 15.47 31.47 -1.28
CA LEU A 76 15.76 31.34 0.16
C LEU A 76 16.83 32.33 0.64
N ALA A 77 17.85 32.57 -0.18
CA ALA A 77 18.92 33.54 0.12
C ALA A 77 18.38 34.98 0.20
N LEU A 78 17.50 35.36 -0.75
CA LEU A 78 16.90 36.69 -0.78
C LEU A 78 15.76 36.85 0.24
N PHE A 79 14.86 35.87 0.32
CA PHE A 79 13.68 35.93 1.18
C PHE A 79 14.05 35.80 2.65
N GLY A 80 15.12 35.06 2.98
CA GLY A 80 15.63 34.95 4.35
C GLY A 80 16.11 36.28 4.95
N THR A 81 16.62 37.21 4.12
CA THR A 81 17.11 38.52 4.60
C THR A 81 15.99 39.55 4.80
N LEU A 82 14.77 39.24 4.35
CA LEU A 82 13.62 40.14 4.34
C LEU A 82 13.21 40.61 5.75
N LEU A 83 13.03 39.68 6.69
CA LEU A 83 12.65 40.04 8.07
C LEU A 83 13.76 40.75 8.83
N VAL A 84 15.02 40.44 8.51
CA VAL A 84 16.18 41.09 9.13
C VAL A 84 16.28 42.54 8.67
N ALA A 85 16.14 42.80 7.36
CA ALA A 85 16.11 44.15 6.79
C ALA A 85 14.96 44.99 7.36
N TRP A 86 13.76 44.40 7.50
CA TRP A 86 12.63 45.07 8.14
C TRP A 86 12.92 45.45 9.60
N SER A 87 13.48 44.50 10.36
CA SER A 87 13.77 44.71 11.79
C SER A 87 14.82 45.80 12.03
N ALA A 88 15.76 45.97 11.08
CA ALA A 88 16.77 47.02 11.11
C ALA A 88 16.18 48.41 10.79
N GLY A 89 15.13 48.47 9.97
CA GLY A 89 14.46 49.71 9.57
C GLY A 89 13.58 50.38 10.63
N ARG A 90 13.62 49.95 11.89
CA ARG A 90 12.86 50.61 12.99
C ARG A 90 13.59 51.79 13.64
N THR A 91 14.83 52.09 13.24
CA THR A 91 15.67 53.14 13.83
C THR A 91 15.88 54.31 12.87
N ASP A 92 15.91 55.54 13.39
CA ASP A 92 15.67 56.77 12.59
C ASP A 92 16.73 57.11 11.53
N TYR A 93 17.99 56.65 11.65
CA TYR A 93 19.05 57.04 10.69
C TYR A 93 19.04 56.26 9.36
N GLY A 94 18.36 55.11 9.29
CA GLY A 94 18.36 54.23 8.10
C GLY A 94 17.00 53.59 7.79
N ARG A 95 15.95 53.95 8.55
CA ARG A 95 14.59 53.39 8.46
C ARG A 95 14.05 53.35 7.04
N LEU A 96 14.17 54.49 6.36
CA LEU A 96 13.65 54.71 5.03
C LEU A 96 14.30 53.82 3.96
N VAL A 97 15.63 53.72 3.97
CA VAL A 97 16.39 52.86 3.06
C VAL A 97 16.10 51.38 3.35
N CYS A 98 16.03 50.99 4.62
CA CYS A 98 15.71 49.62 5.00
C CYS A 98 14.28 49.21 4.59
N GLN A 99 13.33 50.14 4.63
CA GLN A 99 11.96 49.92 4.15
C GLN A 99 11.91 49.69 2.63
N ASP A 100 12.68 50.46 1.85
CA ASP A 100 12.75 50.25 0.40
C ASP A 100 13.45 48.94 0.05
N VAL A 101 14.55 48.62 0.74
CA VAL A 101 15.24 47.34 0.56
C VAL A 101 14.32 46.16 0.90
N TYR A 102 13.54 46.26 1.98
CA TYR A 102 12.53 45.27 2.32
C TYR A 102 11.49 45.12 1.20
N LEU A 103 10.94 46.23 0.72
CA LEU A 103 9.87 46.23 -0.30
C LEU A 103 10.37 45.64 -1.63
N LEU A 104 11.58 46.02 -2.06
CA LEU A 104 12.24 45.50 -3.25
C LEU A 104 12.55 44.00 -3.11
N ALA A 105 13.09 43.58 -1.97
CA ALA A 105 13.35 42.16 -1.68
C ALA A 105 12.05 41.35 -1.67
N PHE A 106 10.94 41.93 -1.20
CA PHE A 106 9.65 41.25 -1.18
C PHE A 106 9.07 41.06 -2.59
N ILE A 107 9.10 42.10 -3.43
CA ILE A 107 8.70 42.02 -4.84
C ILE A 107 9.53 40.96 -5.57
N LEU A 108 10.85 41.03 -5.46
CA LEU A 108 11.75 40.10 -6.13
C LEU A 108 11.59 38.67 -5.59
N GLY A 109 11.33 38.51 -4.29
CA GLY A 109 11.00 37.23 -3.65
C GLY A 109 9.73 36.59 -4.22
N LEU A 110 8.66 37.36 -4.43
CA LEU A 110 7.42 36.87 -5.04
C LEU A 110 7.62 36.48 -6.52
N VAL A 111 8.41 37.25 -7.27
CA VAL A 111 8.76 36.92 -8.67
C VAL A 111 9.57 35.61 -8.72
N LEU A 112 10.55 35.44 -7.82
CA LEU A 112 11.30 34.19 -7.72
C LEU A 112 10.42 33.01 -7.31
N CYS A 113 9.45 33.22 -6.40
CA CYS A 113 8.46 32.21 -6.04
C CYS A 113 7.67 31.73 -7.27
N ILE A 114 7.20 32.64 -8.12
CA ILE A 114 6.54 32.30 -9.39
C ILE A 114 7.47 31.46 -10.27
N LYS A 115 8.75 31.83 -10.40
CA LYS A 115 9.71 31.06 -11.21
C LYS A 115 9.97 29.67 -10.64
N VAL A 116 10.06 29.52 -9.31
CA VAL A 116 10.22 28.23 -8.63
C VAL A 116 9.03 27.31 -8.91
N ILE A 117 7.80 27.81 -8.70
CA ILE A 117 6.58 27.02 -8.93
C ILE A 117 6.44 26.67 -10.42
N THR A 118 6.73 27.60 -11.33
CA THR A 118 6.68 27.35 -12.78
C THR A 118 7.66 26.25 -13.19
N ASN A 119 8.94 26.35 -12.78
CA ASN A 119 9.94 25.36 -13.13
C ASN A 119 9.62 23.98 -12.56
N TYR A 120 9.06 23.95 -11.36
CA TYR A 120 8.64 22.70 -10.74
C TYR A 120 7.47 22.05 -11.46
N LEU A 121 6.43 22.82 -11.81
CA LEU A 121 5.29 22.31 -12.56
C LEU A 121 5.69 21.89 -13.98
N ALA A 122 6.62 22.63 -14.60
CA ALA A 122 7.18 22.29 -15.90
C ALA A 122 7.93 20.95 -15.89
N PHE A 123 8.61 20.58 -14.78
CA PHE A 123 9.22 19.26 -14.62
C PHE A 123 8.18 18.12 -14.76
N TRP A 124 6.94 18.35 -14.31
CA TRP A 124 5.82 17.40 -14.42
C TRP A 124 5.01 17.56 -15.72
N ASN A 125 5.54 18.29 -16.72
CA ASN A 125 4.84 18.64 -17.97
C ASN A 125 3.53 19.43 -17.76
N LEU A 126 3.40 20.14 -16.63
CA LEU A 126 2.26 21.02 -16.36
C LEU A 126 2.62 22.45 -16.72
N VAL A 127 1.88 23.03 -17.67
CA VAL A 127 2.06 24.42 -18.11
C VAL A 127 1.28 25.34 -17.17
N TRP A 128 1.94 25.93 -16.18
CA TRP A 128 1.32 26.83 -15.22
C TRP A 128 1.12 28.26 -15.73
N MET A 129 2.18 28.86 -16.29
CA MET A 129 2.17 30.20 -16.87
C MET A 129 2.89 30.21 -18.21
N SER A 130 2.42 31.04 -19.14
CA SER A 130 3.08 31.20 -20.43
C SER A 130 4.43 31.93 -20.27
N LYS A 131 5.38 31.67 -21.18
CA LYS A 131 6.64 32.42 -21.20
C LYS A 131 6.43 33.94 -21.35
N ARG A 132 5.40 34.35 -22.10
CA ARG A 132 5.04 35.77 -22.30
C ARG A 132 4.60 36.42 -20.98
N SER A 133 3.74 35.75 -20.20
CA SER A 133 3.28 36.27 -18.90
C SER A 133 4.40 36.39 -17.87
N LEU A 134 5.41 35.50 -17.91
CA LEU A 134 6.57 35.61 -17.02
C LEU A 134 7.43 36.84 -17.37
N ILE A 135 7.67 37.08 -18.67
CA ILE A 135 8.42 38.25 -19.14
C ILE A 135 7.69 39.55 -18.77
N THR A 136 6.36 39.61 -18.90
CA THR A 136 5.59 40.79 -18.51
C THR A 136 5.65 41.06 -17.01
N ILE A 137 5.60 40.01 -16.17
CA ILE A 137 5.73 40.15 -14.71
C ILE A 137 7.13 40.65 -14.34
N ASP A 138 8.18 40.09 -14.95
CA ASP A 138 9.56 40.53 -14.75
C ASP A 138 9.74 42.02 -15.14
N ALA A 139 9.19 42.42 -16.29
CA ALA A 139 9.24 43.82 -16.75
C ALA A 139 8.50 44.76 -15.78
N CYS A 140 7.29 44.40 -15.33
CA CYS A 140 6.53 45.20 -14.38
C CYS A 140 7.25 45.33 -13.03
N ALA A 141 7.80 44.23 -12.52
CA ALA A 141 8.56 44.23 -11.27
C ALA A 141 9.81 45.12 -11.37
N ALA A 142 10.52 45.08 -12.51
CA ALA A 142 11.66 45.95 -12.77
C ALA A 142 11.25 47.44 -12.84
N SER A 143 10.20 47.77 -13.59
CA SER A 143 9.68 49.14 -13.68
C SER A 143 9.26 49.70 -12.34
N ILE A 144 8.58 48.92 -11.51
CA ILE A 144 8.14 49.34 -10.17
C ILE A 144 9.33 49.46 -9.22
N SER A 145 10.32 48.56 -9.31
CA SER A 145 11.55 48.66 -8.51
C SER A 145 12.34 49.93 -8.84
N ILE A 146 12.43 50.29 -10.12
CA ILE A 146 13.02 51.56 -10.57
C ILE A 146 12.21 52.74 -10.05
N LEU A 147 10.87 52.68 -10.14
CA LEU A 147 9.99 53.74 -9.67
C LEU A 147 10.10 53.96 -8.16
N VAL A 148 10.21 52.92 -7.34
CA VAL A 148 10.43 53.06 -5.88
C VAL A 148 11.77 53.74 -5.60
N THR A 149 12.82 53.36 -6.32
CA THR A 149 14.17 53.88 -6.11
C THR A 149 14.32 55.33 -6.61
N VAL A 150 13.86 55.62 -7.82
CA VAL A 150 13.94 56.95 -8.46
C VAL A 150 12.89 57.88 -7.88
N GLY A 151 11.66 57.41 -7.67
CA GLY A 151 10.57 58.18 -7.08
C GLY A 151 10.92 58.68 -5.69
N ARG A 152 11.70 57.92 -4.92
CA ARG A 152 12.27 58.42 -3.67
C ARG A 152 13.31 59.51 -3.87
N GLY A 153 14.22 59.35 -4.83
CA GLY A 153 15.24 60.37 -5.14
C GLY A 153 14.66 61.68 -5.68
N MET A 154 13.44 61.64 -6.22
CA MET A 154 12.73 62.78 -6.80
C MET A 154 11.51 63.23 -5.98
N ASP A 155 11.31 62.67 -4.78
CA ASP A 155 10.18 62.95 -3.86
C ASP A 155 8.78 62.81 -4.49
N ILE A 156 8.64 61.82 -5.38
CA ILE A 156 7.37 61.47 -6.04
C ILE A 156 6.50 60.69 -5.06
N GLY A 157 5.51 61.36 -4.48
CA GLY A 157 4.52 60.75 -3.59
C GLY A 157 3.78 59.58 -4.24
N GLY A 158 3.52 58.52 -3.47
CA GLY A 158 2.72 57.36 -3.89
C GLY A 158 3.48 56.22 -4.59
N ALA A 159 4.79 56.35 -4.85
CA ALA A 159 5.60 55.27 -5.43
C ALA A 159 5.61 54.00 -4.55
N GLN A 160 5.68 54.17 -3.23
CA GLN A 160 5.62 53.06 -2.27
C GLN A 160 4.21 52.43 -2.22
N SER A 161 3.15 53.25 -2.26
CA SER A 161 1.76 52.78 -2.28
C SER A 161 1.47 51.99 -3.56
N LEU A 162 1.98 52.42 -4.72
CA LEU A 162 1.90 51.67 -5.98
C LEU A 162 2.62 50.32 -5.90
N ALA A 163 3.81 50.30 -5.29
CA ALA A 163 4.55 49.06 -5.09
C ALA A 163 3.82 48.10 -4.13
N MET A 164 3.12 48.60 -3.11
CA MET A 164 2.28 47.79 -2.23
C MET A 164 1.06 47.21 -2.95
N VAL A 165 0.40 47.99 -3.81
CA VAL A 165 -0.66 47.49 -4.69
C VAL A 165 -0.13 46.37 -5.60
N PHE A 166 1.09 46.51 -6.12
CA PHE A 166 1.71 45.49 -6.96
C PHE A 166 2.05 44.21 -6.18
N VAL A 167 2.57 44.34 -4.96
CA VAL A 167 2.78 43.20 -4.05
C VAL A 167 1.46 42.47 -3.79
N ALA A 168 0.40 43.20 -3.46
CA ALA A 168 -0.94 42.63 -3.25
C ALA A 168 -1.42 41.89 -4.51
N ALA A 169 -1.27 42.53 -5.68
CA ALA A 169 -1.66 41.96 -6.97
C ALA A 169 -0.89 40.67 -7.29
N LEU A 170 0.42 40.63 -7.02
CA LEU A 170 1.23 39.41 -7.20
C LEU A 170 0.75 38.27 -6.28
N MET A 171 0.49 38.54 -5.00
CA MET A 171 0.03 37.52 -4.05
C MET A 171 -1.34 36.95 -4.46
N VAL A 172 -2.27 37.82 -4.87
CA VAL A 172 -3.59 37.43 -5.38
C VAL A 172 -3.46 36.65 -6.70
N LEU A 173 -2.59 37.08 -7.61
CA LEU A 173 -2.35 36.42 -8.89
C LEU A 173 -1.82 34.99 -8.68
N ILE A 174 -0.85 34.81 -7.76
CA ILE A 174 -0.29 33.50 -7.42
C ILE A 174 -1.40 32.57 -6.88
N LEU A 175 -2.20 33.04 -5.90
CA LEU A 175 -3.32 32.27 -5.36
C LEU A 175 -4.35 31.91 -6.45
N ALA A 176 -4.75 32.88 -7.26
CA ALA A 176 -5.74 32.67 -8.33
C ALA A 176 -5.24 31.64 -9.36
N HIS A 177 -3.98 31.71 -9.77
CA HIS A 177 -3.40 30.76 -10.73
C HIS A 177 -3.26 29.35 -10.15
N ILE A 178 -3.04 29.20 -8.85
CA ILE A 178 -2.98 27.88 -8.21
C ILE A 178 -4.36 27.28 -7.99
N VAL A 179 -5.36 28.10 -7.66
CA VAL A 179 -6.77 27.66 -7.66
C VAL A 179 -7.20 27.25 -9.06
N TRP A 180 -6.83 28.03 -10.08
CA TRP A 180 -7.06 27.68 -11.48
C TRP A 180 -6.37 26.36 -11.85
N ALA A 181 -5.09 26.18 -11.50
CA ALA A 181 -4.36 24.94 -11.75
C ALA A 181 -5.01 23.75 -11.03
N TYR A 182 -5.45 23.93 -9.79
CA TYR A 182 -6.17 22.92 -9.00
C TYR A 182 -7.48 22.48 -9.67
N ARG A 183 -8.23 23.43 -10.25
CA ARG A 183 -9.47 23.14 -10.99
C ARG A 183 -9.21 22.57 -12.38
N ARG A 184 -8.14 22.99 -13.05
CA ARG A 184 -7.81 22.62 -14.43
C ARG A 184 -7.22 21.22 -14.52
N TYR A 185 -6.38 20.84 -13.56
CA TYR A 185 -5.67 19.56 -13.52
C TYR A 185 -6.34 18.59 -12.54
N ASP A 186 -7.48 18.01 -12.92
CA ASP A 186 -8.24 17.03 -12.10
C ASP A 186 -7.66 15.60 -12.14
N GLN A 187 -6.43 15.44 -12.63
CA GLN A 187 -5.71 14.17 -12.59
C GLN A 187 -5.41 13.80 -11.13
N VAL A 188 -5.83 12.60 -10.71
CA VAL A 188 -5.68 12.09 -9.34
C VAL A 188 -4.23 12.15 -8.84
N VAL A 189 -3.26 12.03 -9.75
CA VAL A 189 -1.82 12.00 -9.44
C VAL A 189 -1.28 13.35 -8.91
N PHE A 190 -1.76 14.49 -9.43
CA PHE A 190 -1.22 15.82 -9.09
C PHE A 190 -2.03 16.56 -8.01
N LYS A 191 -3.23 16.08 -7.71
CA LYS A 191 -4.17 16.72 -6.77
C LYS A 191 -3.59 16.91 -5.35
N PRO A 192 -2.89 15.93 -4.74
CA PRO A 192 -2.26 16.12 -3.42
C PRO A 192 -1.19 17.21 -3.40
N MET A 193 -0.38 17.27 -4.46
CA MET A 193 0.70 18.25 -4.61
C MET A 193 0.13 19.68 -4.72
N LEU A 194 -0.90 19.86 -5.55
CA LEU A 194 -1.59 21.15 -5.71
C LEU A 194 -2.34 21.56 -4.44
N GLN A 195 -2.84 20.61 -3.63
CA GLN A 195 -3.44 20.89 -2.32
C GLN A 195 -2.43 21.43 -1.31
N VAL A 196 -1.24 20.82 -1.23
CA VAL A 196 -0.17 21.30 -0.33
C VAL A 196 0.25 22.71 -0.74
N LEU A 197 0.41 22.96 -2.04
CA LEU A 197 0.77 24.27 -2.58
C LEU A 197 -0.32 25.31 -2.28
N LEU A 198 -1.59 24.97 -2.49
CA LEU A 198 -2.72 25.84 -2.20
C LEU A 198 -2.81 26.17 -0.70
N LEU A 199 -2.70 25.16 0.18
CA LEU A 199 -2.77 25.36 1.62
C LEU A 199 -1.59 26.21 2.13
N GLY A 200 -0.36 25.86 1.75
CA GLY A 200 0.84 26.55 2.18
C GLY A 200 0.89 28.01 1.75
N LEU A 201 0.47 28.30 0.51
CA LEU A 201 0.39 29.67 0.01
C LEU A 201 -0.78 30.44 0.60
N SER A 202 -1.91 29.78 0.87
CA SER A 202 -3.05 30.42 1.56
C SER A 202 -2.67 30.82 2.98
N LEU A 203 -2.00 29.92 3.72
CA LEU A 203 -1.48 30.19 5.06
C LEU A 203 -0.44 31.30 5.07
N ALA A 204 0.38 31.42 4.02
CA ALA A 204 1.38 32.49 3.92
C ALA A 204 0.78 33.84 3.50
N PHE A 205 -0.13 33.86 2.53
CA PHE A 205 -0.54 35.09 1.86
C PHE A 205 -1.81 35.71 2.44
N ILE A 206 -2.82 34.92 2.84
CA ILE A 206 -4.10 35.48 3.32
C ILE A 206 -3.90 36.31 4.60
N PRO A 207 -3.18 35.81 5.64
CA PRO A 207 -2.94 36.60 6.84
C PRO A 207 -2.08 37.84 6.58
N ASN A 208 -1.12 37.75 5.65
CA ASN A 208 -0.22 38.86 5.34
C ASN A 208 -0.92 39.95 4.50
N LEU A 209 -1.82 39.55 3.58
CA LEU A 209 -2.71 40.48 2.89
C LEU A 209 -3.61 41.23 3.88
N ALA A 210 -4.26 40.50 4.78
CA ALA A 210 -5.21 41.06 5.74
C ALA A 210 -4.56 41.95 6.82
N LEU A 211 -3.41 41.53 7.37
CA LEU A 211 -2.82 42.16 8.55
C LEU A 211 -1.70 43.16 8.23
N SER A 212 -1.13 43.12 7.02
CA SER A 212 0.05 43.92 6.66
C SER A 212 -0.18 44.75 5.41
N VAL A 213 -0.60 44.11 4.31
CA VAL A 213 -0.67 44.79 3.00
C VAL A 213 -1.90 45.70 2.90
N PHE A 214 -3.10 45.24 3.25
CA PHE A 214 -4.30 46.09 3.19
C PHE A 214 -4.29 47.27 4.17
N PRO A 215 -3.90 47.10 5.45
CA PRO A 215 -3.79 48.24 6.36
C PRO A 215 -2.76 49.28 5.89
N ALA A 216 -1.65 48.82 5.30
CA ALA A 216 -0.60 49.71 4.78
C ALA A 216 -1.05 50.55 3.58
N LEU A 217 -2.03 50.10 2.79
CA LEU A 217 -2.60 50.89 1.68
C LEU A 217 -3.41 52.10 2.18
N TRP A 218 -3.88 52.09 3.42
CA TRP A 218 -4.72 53.14 3.99
C TRP A 218 -3.94 54.14 4.86
N GLN A 219 -2.75 53.77 5.33
CA GLN A 219 -1.97 54.56 6.29
C GLN A 219 -0.63 55.08 5.73
N ASP A 220 -0.38 54.94 4.42
CA ASP A 220 0.84 55.30 3.67
C ASP A 220 2.18 54.85 4.31
N THR A 221 2.09 53.98 5.31
CA THR A 221 3.21 53.48 6.08
C THR A 221 3.08 51.98 6.18
N LEU A 222 4.18 51.29 5.90
CA LEU A 222 4.23 49.85 5.92
C LEU A 222 4.17 49.40 7.38
N VAL A 223 3.00 49.00 7.87
CA VAL A 223 2.85 48.46 9.22
C VAL A 223 3.02 46.94 9.13
N PHE A 224 4.26 46.47 9.30
CA PHE A 224 4.50 45.05 9.48
C PHE A 224 4.02 44.63 10.87
N HIS A 225 2.96 43.82 10.90
CA HIS A 225 2.52 43.17 12.12
C HIS A 225 3.45 41.98 12.42
N PRO A 226 4.13 41.88 13.58
CA PRO A 226 5.06 40.78 13.89
C PRO A 226 4.43 39.39 13.67
N ILE A 227 3.15 39.26 14.02
CA ILE A 227 2.36 38.04 13.81
C ILE A 227 2.20 37.70 12.31
N SER A 228 2.03 38.70 11.43
CA SER A 228 1.92 38.48 9.98
C SER A 228 3.21 37.94 9.35
N GLY A 229 4.36 38.23 9.97
CA GLY A 229 5.67 37.72 9.58
C GLY A 229 5.84 36.23 9.80
N LEU A 230 5.24 35.70 10.88
CA LEU A 230 5.26 34.27 11.17
C LEU A 230 4.60 33.45 10.06
N PHE A 231 3.55 33.99 9.45
CA PHE A 231 2.86 33.34 8.35
C PHE A 231 3.73 33.27 7.07
N LEU A 232 4.62 34.23 6.85
CA LEU A 232 5.57 34.17 5.73
C LEU A 232 6.56 33.00 5.85
N LEU A 233 6.70 32.37 7.03
CA LEU A 233 7.52 31.17 7.22
C LEU A 233 6.96 29.95 6.51
N PHE A 234 5.65 29.90 6.26
CA PHE A 234 5.03 28.84 5.49
C PHE A 234 5.46 28.86 4.02
N LEU A 235 5.85 30.02 3.47
CA LEU A 235 6.26 30.13 2.07
C LEU A 235 7.55 29.34 1.75
N PRO A 236 8.70 29.60 2.39
CA PRO A 236 9.92 28.82 2.17
C PRO A 236 9.74 27.35 2.56
N LEU A 237 8.96 27.06 3.62
CA LEU A 237 8.66 25.69 4.04
C LEU A 237 7.91 24.92 2.94
N THR A 238 6.87 25.52 2.37
CA THR A 238 6.03 24.91 1.33
C THR A 238 6.84 24.64 0.07
N LEU A 239 7.66 25.61 -0.37
CA LEU A 239 8.49 25.45 -1.57
C LEU A 239 9.63 24.44 -1.35
N PHE A 240 10.26 24.45 -0.17
CA PHE A 240 11.28 23.46 0.20
C PHE A 240 10.70 22.04 0.25
N TYR A 241 9.53 21.90 0.89
CA TYR A 241 8.79 20.65 0.93
C TYR A 241 8.51 20.15 -0.49
N LEU A 242 7.98 21.01 -1.37
CA LEU A 242 7.67 20.69 -2.76
C LEU A 242 8.89 20.11 -3.51
N MET A 243 10.09 20.67 -3.32
CA MET A 243 11.31 20.19 -3.98
C MET A 243 11.80 18.84 -3.43
N ILE A 244 11.65 18.61 -2.13
CA ILE A 244 12.15 17.39 -1.47
C ILE A 244 11.12 16.25 -1.52
N SER A 245 9.84 16.59 -1.72
CA SER A 245 8.67 15.69 -1.69
C SER A 245 8.69 14.58 -2.73
N ASP A 246 9.65 14.55 -3.66
CA ASP A 246 10.02 13.30 -4.33
C ASP A 246 10.18 12.16 -3.31
N ARG A 247 10.55 12.49 -2.05
CA ARG A 247 10.79 11.56 -0.94
C ARG A 247 9.61 11.14 -0.08
N PHE A 248 8.45 11.75 -0.21
CA PHE A 248 7.31 11.43 0.64
C PHE A 248 6.03 11.52 -0.17
N MET A 249 5.66 10.40 -0.82
CA MET A 249 4.40 10.19 -1.54
C MET A 249 3.15 10.11 -0.62
N ASP A 250 3.22 10.68 0.59
CA ASP A 250 2.13 10.67 1.60
C ASP A 250 1.78 12.10 2.09
N ALA A 251 1.91 13.11 1.22
CA ALA A 251 1.65 14.51 1.55
C ALA A 251 0.18 14.80 1.90
N SER A 252 -0.77 14.16 1.22
CA SER A 252 -2.21 14.30 1.50
C SER A 252 -2.57 13.79 2.89
N PHE A 253 -1.86 12.78 3.39
CA PHE A 253 -2.08 12.23 4.73
C PHE A 253 -1.65 13.23 5.82
N MET A 254 -0.47 13.84 5.66
CA MET A 254 0.06 14.85 6.59
C MET A 254 -0.78 16.13 6.56
N VAL A 255 -1.13 16.64 5.38
CA VAL A 255 -1.91 17.88 5.24
C VAL A 255 -3.34 17.74 5.76
N THR A 256 -4.01 16.63 5.48
CA THR A 256 -5.35 16.36 6.01
C THR A 256 -5.31 16.12 7.52
N GLY A 257 -4.24 15.50 8.03
CA GLY A 257 -4.03 15.30 9.47
C GLY A 257 -3.77 16.61 10.23
N VAL A 258 -2.88 17.47 9.72
CA VAL A 258 -2.60 18.78 10.32
C VAL A 258 -3.86 19.64 10.37
N THR A 259 -4.62 19.73 9.27
CA THR A 259 -5.85 20.54 9.22
C THR A 259 -6.93 20.00 10.15
N TYR A 260 -7.11 18.68 10.20
CA TYR A 260 -8.04 18.02 11.12
C TYR A 260 -7.65 18.24 12.59
N CYS A 261 -6.38 18.01 12.97
CA CYS A 261 -5.91 18.21 14.34
C CYS A 261 -5.98 19.68 14.77
N ALA A 262 -5.70 20.62 13.87
CA ALA A 262 -5.83 22.05 14.15
C ALA A 262 -7.29 22.44 14.40
N LEU A 263 -8.24 21.97 13.60
CA LEU A 263 -9.67 22.25 13.81
C LEU A 263 -10.18 21.67 15.14
N VAL A 264 -9.78 20.43 15.45
CA VAL A 264 -10.18 19.77 16.70
C VAL A 264 -9.52 20.40 17.93
N ALA A 265 -8.28 20.89 17.81
CA ALA A 265 -7.58 21.58 18.91
C ALA A 265 -8.08 23.00 19.16
N ALA A 266 -8.63 23.68 18.15
CA ALA A 266 -9.03 25.08 18.23
C ALA A 266 -10.15 25.31 19.26
N LEU A 267 -11.22 24.50 19.22
CA LEU A 267 -12.41 24.72 20.05
C LEU A 267 -12.12 24.49 21.55
N PRO A 268 -11.44 23.42 21.98
CA PRO A 268 -11.02 23.24 23.37
C PRO A 268 -10.04 24.32 23.83
N ALA A 269 -9.10 24.73 22.98
CA ALA A 269 -8.14 25.79 23.32
C ALA A 269 -8.81 27.15 23.51
N LEU A 270 -9.83 27.47 22.71
CA LEU A 270 -10.65 28.67 22.88
C LEU A 270 -11.46 28.64 24.19
N ILE A 271 -12.04 27.49 24.54
CA ILE A 271 -12.76 27.31 25.82
C ILE A 271 -11.80 27.48 27.00
N LEU A 272 -10.61 26.87 26.95
CA LEU A 272 -9.59 27.02 27.99
C LEU A 272 -9.10 28.46 28.11
N GLY A 273 -8.91 29.16 26.98
CA GLY A 273 -8.56 30.58 26.97
C GLY A 273 -9.65 31.46 27.58
N ALA A 274 -10.91 31.23 27.23
CA ALA A 274 -12.05 31.98 27.77
C ALA A 274 -12.27 31.72 29.26
N ALA A 275 -12.15 30.47 29.70
CA ALA A 275 -12.23 30.11 31.12
C ALA A 275 -11.10 30.77 31.92
N PHE A 276 -9.87 30.78 31.38
CA PHE A 276 -8.74 31.46 32.00
C PHE A 276 -8.98 32.97 32.11
N GLN A 277 -9.61 33.58 31.11
CA GLN A 277 -9.98 34.99 31.14
C GLN A 277 -11.01 35.28 32.26
N GLU A 278 -12.08 34.49 32.36
CA GLU A 278 -13.08 34.62 33.44
C GLU A 278 -12.45 34.45 34.83
N MET A 279 -11.58 33.45 35.03
CA MET A 279 -10.86 33.28 36.30
C MET A 279 -9.96 34.48 36.66
N THR A 280 -9.44 35.18 35.65
CA THR A 280 -8.64 36.39 35.84
C THR A 280 -9.53 37.57 36.23
N GLU A 281 -10.71 37.72 35.61
CA GLU A 281 -11.67 38.77 35.93
C GLU A 281 -12.30 38.59 37.33
N TRP A 282 -12.41 37.35 37.80
CA TRP A 282 -12.90 37.03 39.16
C TRP A 282 -11.81 37.16 40.23
N GLY A 283 -10.60 37.61 39.88
CA GLY A 283 -9.51 37.88 40.81
C GLY A 283 -8.83 36.63 41.40
N VAL A 284 -9.09 35.45 40.83
CA VAL A 284 -8.48 34.19 41.28
C VAL A 284 -7.00 34.09 40.86
N ILE A 285 -6.62 34.75 39.75
CA ILE A 285 -5.26 34.74 39.20
C ILE A 285 -4.85 36.18 38.85
N VAL A 286 -3.75 36.68 39.42
CA VAL A 286 -3.23 38.03 39.13
C VAL A 286 -2.43 37.97 37.82
N SER A 287 -3.08 38.22 36.69
CA SER A 287 -2.38 38.29 35.40
C SER A 287 -3.04 39.30 34.46
N ASP A 288 -2.22 39.96 33.63
CA ASP A 288 -2.69 40.92 32.62
C ASP A 288 -3.60 40.27 31.57
N ARG A 289 -4.57 41.01 31.03
CA ARG A 289 -5.51 40.51 29.98
C ARG A 289 -4.79 39.91 28.76
N ASN A 290 -3.59 40.39 28.44
CA ASN A 290 -2.74 39.85 27.37
C ASN A 290 -2.22 38.42 27.63
N ASN A 291 -2.20 37.96 28.88
CA ASN A 291 -1.75 36.61 29.24
C ASN A 291 -2.81 35.54 28.97
N ALA A 292 -4.10 35.88 28.96
CA ALA A 292 -5.17 34.94 28.62
C ALA A 292 -5.10 34.47 27.15
N TYR A 293 -4.84 35.39 26.22
CA TYR A 293 -4.64 35.05 24.80
C TYR A 293 -3.38 34.20 24.59
N ARG A 294 -2.30 34.49 25.32
CA ARG A 294 -1.06 33.69 25.29
C ARG A 294 -1.31 32.29 25.82
N PHE A 295 -2.07 32.16 26.90
CA PHE A 295 -2.45 30.87 27.47
C PHE A 295 -3.29 30.05 26.48
N GLY A 296 -4.30 30.65 25.84
CA GLY A 296 -5.10 30.00 24.80
C GLY A 296 -4.26 29.53 23.61
N LEU A 297 -3.28 30.33 23.16
CA LEU A 297 -2.35 29.95 22.10
C LEU A 297 -1.45 28.77 22.50
N ILE A 298 -0.91 28.78 23.72
CA ILE A 298 -0.07 27.69 24.24
C ILE A 298 -0.92 26.41 24.40
N ALA A 299 -2.14 26.53 24.90
CA ALA A 299 -3.10 25.42 24.99
C ALA A 299 -3.40 24.85 23.60
N PHE A 300 -3.59 25.70 22.58
CA PHE A 300 -3.77 25.28 21.20
C PHE A 300 -2.57 24.49 20.66
N ILE A 301 -1.36 25.05 20.79
CA ILE A 301 -0.13 24.41 20.27
C ILE A 301 0.11 23.07 20.97
N SER A 302 -0.09 22.99 22.28
CA SER A 302 0.08 21.76 23.05
C SER A 302 -0.96 20.70 22.69
N LEU A 303 -2.26 21.04 22.62
CA LEU A 303 -3.31 20.10 22.20
C LEU A 303 -3.09 19.62 20.76
N PHE A 304 -2.75 20.54 19.86
CA PHE A 304 -2.44 20.22 18.46
C PHE A 304 -1.29 19.22 18.38
N THR A 305 -0.20 19.47 19.12
CA THR A 305 0.97 18.59 19.14
C THR A 305 0.62 17.20 19.66
N ILE A 306 -0.14 17.11 20.75
CA ILE A 306 -0.60 15.84 21.33
C ILE A 306 -1.48 15.06 20.35
N LEU A 307 -2.46 15.72 19.73
CA LEU A 307 -3.37 15.10 18.77
C LEU A 307 -2.64 14.65 17.51
N TYR A 308 -1.65 15.42 17.05
CA TYR A 308 -0.85 15.09 15.88
C TYR A 308 0.06 13.88 16.16
N ILE A 309 0.70 13.83 17.33
CA ILE A 309 1.47 12.67 17.78
C ILE A 309 0.56 11.45 17.90
N LYS A 310 -0.64 11.59 18.49
CA LYS A 310 -1.64 10.52 18.55
C LYS A 310 -2.00 10.02 17.16
N GLN A 311 -2.28 10.90 16.21
CA GLN A 311 -2.64 10.51 14.84
C GLN A 311 -1.51 9.75 14.14
N TYR A 312 -0.26 10.17 14.35
CA TYR A 312 0.91 9.47 13.83
C TYR A 312 1.08 8.09 14.48
N LEU A 313 0.88 8.00 15.80
CA LEU A 313 0.82 6.72 16.51
C LEU A 313 -0.30 5.83 15.97
N ASP A 314 -1.50 6.38 15.78
CA ASP A 314 -2.65 5.67 15.23
C ASP A 314 -2.37 5.17 13.82
N TYR A 315 -1.67 5.92 12.96
CA TYR A 315 -1.24 5.46 11.63
C TYR A 315 -0.24 4.30 11.72
N TYR A 316 0.78 4.46 12.55
CA TYR A 316 1.79 3.43 12.78
C TYR A 316 1.16 2.16 13.35
N LEU A 317 0.22 2.31 14.29
CA LEU A 317 -0.58 1.24 14.87
C LEU A 317 -1.65 0.72 13.90
N ARG A 318 -2.13 1.52 12.94
CA ARG A 318 -3.12 1.12 11.92
C ARG A 318 -2.59 0.05 11.01
N LYS A 319 -1.30 0.15 10.66
CA LYS A 319 -0.56 -0.88 9.93
C LYS A 319 -0.50 -2.20 10.70
N ARG A 320 -0.71 -2.15 12.02
CA ARG A 320 -0.84 -3.29 12.93
C ARG A 320 -2.30 -3.68 13.21
N LEU A 321 -3.28 -2.81 12.89
CA LEU A 321 -4.69 -2.92 13.29
C LEU A 321 -5.69 -3.10 12.12
N TYR A 322 -5.36 -2.77 10.85
CA TYR A 322 -6.30 -2.83 9.71
C TYR A 322 -5.71 -3.47 8.42
N PRO A 323 -6.38 -4.46 7.79
CA PRO A 323 -5.73 -5.56 7.08
C PRO A 323 -6.10 -5.67 5.59
N LYS A 324 -6.54 -4.61 4.90
CA LYS A 324 -7.09 -4.73 3.52
C LYS A 324 -6.05 -4.90 2.40
N GLN A 325 -4.79 -4.47 2.57
CA GLN A 325 -3.69 -4.93 1.69
C GLN A 325 -3.27 -6.36 2.03
N GLN A 326 -3.53 -6.79 3.27
CA GLN A 326 -3.56 -8.20 3.62
C GLN A 326 -4.67 -8.91 2.85
N ASP A 327 -5.85 -8.32 2.56
CA ASP A 327 -6.96 -9.04 1.89
C ASP A 327 -6.65 -9.60 0.49
N VAL A 328 -5.83 -8.94 -0.33
CA VAL A 328 -5.48 -9.42 -1.69
C VAL A 328 -4.53 -10.62 -1.61
N GLN A 329 -3.48 -10.50 -0.81
CA GLN A 329 -2.51 -11.58 -0.57
C GLN A 329 -3.12 -12.69 0.28
N THR A 330 -3.98 -12.34 1.24
CA THR A 330 -4.77 -13.29 2.04
C THR A 330 -5.82 -13.95 1.19
N SER A 331 -6.42 -13.28 0.20
CA SER A 331 -7.33 -13.89 -0.76
C SER A 331 -6.63 -14.92 -1.62
N LEU A 332 -5.47 -14.56 -2.18
CA LEU A 332 -4.63 -15.51 -2.91
C LEU A 332 -4.21 -16.66 -1.98
N ASN A 333 -3.79 -16.38 -0.76
CA ASN A 333 -3.44 -17.41 0.24
C ASN A 333 -4.64 -18.26 0.64
N ARG A 334 -5.86 -17.71 0.73
CA ARG A 334 -7.11 -18.44 1.01
C ARG A 334 -7.49 -19.31 -0.17
N PHE A 335 -7.31 -18.83 -1.40
CA PHE A 335 -7.48 -19.61 -2.61
C PHE A 335 -6.47 -20.76 -2.68
N LEU A 336 -5.20 -20.48 -2.41
CA LEU A 336 -4.15 -21.50 -2.33
C LEU A 336 -4.36 -22.46 -1.15
N GLN A 337 -4.91 -22.01 -0.03
CA GLN A 337 -5.29 -22.86 1.10
C GLN A 337 -6.53 -23.69 0.78
N TRP A 338 -7.47 -23.16 0.00
CA TRP A 338 -8.59 -23.93 -0.48
C TRP A 338 -8.15 -25.04 -1.44
N MET A 339 -7.14 -24.80 -2.29
CA MET A 339 -6.50 -25.88 -3.07
C MET A 339 -5.95 -27.03 -2.21
N LYS A 340 -5.72 -26.80 -0.90
CA LYS A 340 -5.31 -27.84 0.04
C LYS A 340 -6.45 -28.78 0.42
N SER A 341 -7.70 -28.40 0.15
CA SER A 341 -8.88 -29.18 0.49
C SER A 341 -9.44 -29.88 -0.74
N ASP A 342 -9.72 -31.16 -0.57
CA ASP A 342 -10.16 -32.09 -1.60
C ASP A 342 -11.61 -31.84 -2.04
N TYR A 343 -11.80 -30.87 -2.94
CA TYR A 343 -13.12 -30.40 -3.38
C TYR A 343 -13.33 -30.52 -4.91
N ASP A 344 -14.60 -30.62 -5.32
CA ASP A 344 -15.05 -30.88 -6.69
C ASP A 344 -15.07 -29.58 -7.54
N LEU A 345 -15.25 -29.70 -8.86
CA LEU A 345 -15.33 -28.57 -9.81
C LEU A 345 -16.44 -27.56 -9.46
N ASN A 346 -17.50 -28.01 -8.80
CA ASN A 346 -18.58 -27.13 -8.32
C ASN A 346 -18.13 -26.25 -7.17
N ASP A 347 -17.33 -26.77 -6.24
CA ASP A 347 -16.77 -26.00 -5.13
C ASP A 347 -15.81 -24.95 -5.69
N PHE A 348 -14.97 -25.31 -6.66
CA PHE A 348 -14.08 -24.36 -7.34
C PHE A 348 -14.81 -23.11 -7.83
N SER A 349 -15.99 -23.28 -8.44
CA SER A 349 -16.80 -22.15 -8.94
C SER A 349 -17.24 -21.19 -7.83
N TRP A 350 -17.58 -21.73 -6.64
CA TRP A 350 -18.00 -20.93 -5.49
C TRP A 350 -16.84 -20.15 -4.89
N ILE A 351 -15.67 -20.76 -4.73
CA ILE A 351 -14.50 -20.08 -4.17
C ILE A 351 -14.03 -18.97 -5.10
N MET A 352 -13.93 -19.24 -6.41
CA MET A 352 -13.56 -18.23 -7.39
C MET A 352 -14.52 -17.03 -7.32
N LYS A 353 -15.82 -17.30 -7.27
CA LYS A 353 -16.84 -16.26 -7.10
C LYS A 353 -16.62 -15.47 -5.81
N ARG A 354 -16.46 -16.15 -4.67
CA ARG A 354 -16.27 -15.52 -3.35
C ARG A 354 -15.05 -14.62 -3.29
N GLU A 355 -13.89 -15.11 -3.71
CA GLU A 355 -12.65 -14.33 -3.65
C GLU A 355 -12.69 -13.13 -4.60
N MET A 356 -13.31 -13.29 -5.78
CA MET A 356 -13.49 -12.19 -6.72
C MET A 356 -14.49 -11.15 -6.26
N GLU A 357 -15.62 -11.54 -5.67
CA GLU A 357 -16.58 -10.59 -5.08
C GLU A 357 -16.00 -9.88 -3.83
N ALA A 358 -15.07 -10.51 -3.11
CA ALA A 358 -14.39 -9.90 -1.97
C ALA A 358 -13.31 -8.89 -2.37
N CYS A 359 -12.60 -9.14 -3.47
CA CYS A 359 -11.44 -8.34 -3.89
C CYS A 359 -11.72 -7.38 -5.05
N LEU A 360 -12.77 -7.60 -5.84
CA LEU A 360 -13.15 -6.74 -6.97
C LEU A 360 -14.54 -6.10 -6.75
N PRO A 361 -14.76 -4.87 -7.25
CA PRO A 361 -16.06 -4.20 -7.22
C PRO A 361 -16.99 -4.72 -8.33
N VAL A 362 -17.34 -6.01 -8.26
CA VAL A 362 -18.22 -6.70 -9.20
C VAL A 362 -19.61 -6.91 -8.57
N ASP A 363 -20.67 -6.84 -9.39
CA ASP A 363 -22.03 -7.13 -8.93
C ASP A 363 -22.27 -8.63 -8.81
N HIS A 364 -21.70 -9.41 -9.72
CA HIS A 364 -21.70 -10.87 -9.68
C HIS A 364 -20.61 -11.44 -10.59
N VAL A 365 -20.07 -12.59 -10.19
CA VAL A 365 -19.18 -13.42 -11.00
C VAL A 365 -19.89 -14.73 -11.37
N ARG A 366 -19.74 -15.16 -12.63
CA ARG A 366 -20.29 -16.41 -13.17
C ARG A 366 -19.18 -17.23 -13.80
N LEU A 367 -19.15 -18.53 -13.50
CA LEU A 367 -18.33 -19.52 -14.18
C LEU A 367 -19.26 -20.40 -15.05
N SER A 368 -18.97 -20.52 -16.35
CA SER A 368 -19.77 -21.33 -17.29
C SER A 368 -18.90 -22.38 -17.97
N MET A 369 -19.41 -23.62 -18.02
CA MET A 369 -18.84 -24.74 -18.78
C MET A 369 -19.59 -24.86 -20.10
N VAL A 370 -18.90 -24.66 -21.22
CA VAL A 370 -19.50 -24.79 -22.57
C VAL A 370 -19.05 -26.12 -23.16
N GLY A 371 -19.94 -27.12 -23.16
CA GLY A 371 -19.70 -28.45 -23.73
C GLY A 371 -19.77 -28.46 -25.26
N LYS A 372 -19.13 -29.46 -25.90
CA LYS A 372 -19.05 -29.59 -27.38
C LYS A 372 -20.26 -30.27 -28.03
N GLY A 373 -21.36 -30.54 -27.32
CA GLY A 373 -22.36 -31.50 -27.79
C GLY A 373 -23.81 -31.34 -27.35
N ASP A 374 -24.25 -30.19 -26.84
CA ASP A 374 -25.68 -30.00 -26.58
C ASP A 374 -26.21 -28.65 -27.15
N PRO A 375 -26.96 -28.67 -28.27
CA PRO A 375 -27.64 -27.50 -28.79
C PRO A 375 -28.83 -27.05 -27.92
N SER A 376 -29.15 -27.77 -26.84
CA SER A 376 -30.34 -27.47 -26.03
C SER A 376 -30.14 -26.45 -24.91
N ASP A 377 -28.90 -26.08 -24.58
CA ASP A 377 -28.58 -25.01 -23.60
C ASP A 377 -28.41 -23.61 -24.24
N GLU A 378 -28.69 -23.47 -25.55
CA GLU A 378 -28.88 -22.17 -26.22
C GLU A 378 -30.17 -21.44 -25.78
N ARG A 379 -30.93 -22.00 -24.83
CA ARG A 379 -32.14 -21.37 -24.26
C ARG A 379 -31.86 -20.63 -22.96
N THR A 380 -30.94 -19.68 -22.97
CA THR A 380 -31.06 -18.50 -22.11
C THR A 380 -30.53 -17.22 -22.76
N THR A 381 -30.57 -17.17 -24.09
CA THR A 381 -30.50 -15.93 -24.87
C THR A 381 -31.89 -15.29 -24.88
N MET A 382 -32.14 -14.39 -23.94
CA MET A 382 -33.02 -13.25 -24.19
C MET A 382 -32.47 -12.01 -23.47
N MET A 383 -31.89 -11.11 -24.24
CA MET A 383 -32.43 -9.75 -24.34
C MET A 383 -32.32 -9.27 -25.81
N PRO A 384 -33.32 -8.54 -26.34
CA PRO A 384 -33.44 -8.26 -27.77
C PRO A 384 -32.75 -6.95 -28.19
N SER A 385 -32.16 -7.01 -29.39
CA SER A 385 -31.99 -5.99 -30.43
C SER A 385 -31.92 -4.50 -30.08
N GLY A 386 -30.79 -3.90 -30.46
CA GLY A 386 -30.62 -2.48 -30.76
C GLY A 386 -29.50 -2.27 -31.79
N THR A 387 -29.81 -2.59 -33.05
CA THR A 387 -29.25 -2.07 -34.32
C THR A 387 -27.73 -1.89 -34.50
N GLY A 388 -27.16 -2.81 -35.30
CA GLY A 388 -26.33 -2.49 -36.47
C GLY A 388 -24.85 -2.14 -36.23
N ASP A 389 -23.97 -3.14 -36.29
CA ASP A 389 -23.02 -3.23 -37.41
C ASP A 389 -22.47 -4.67 -37.51
N GLN A 390 -22.26 -5.11 -38.74
CA GLN A 390 -21.72 -6.42 -39.08
C GLN A 390 -20.23 -6.46 -38.78
N GLY A 391 -19.84 -7.29 -37.81
CA GLY A 391 -18.44 -7.56 -37.50
C GLY A 391 -18.35 -8.92 -36.85
N SER A 392 -17.93 -9.90 -37.64
CA SER A 392 -17.48 -11.21 -37.21
C SER A 392 -16.29 -11.08 -36.24
N ASP A 393 -16.56 -10.92 -34.94
CA ASP A 393 -15.54 -11.13 -33.92
C ASP A 393 -15.61 -12.60 -33.47
N GLN A 394 -15.02 -13.46 -34.30
CA GLN A 394 -14.29 -14.62 -33.79
C GLN A 394 -13.12 -14.07 -32.96
N LEU A 395 -13.42 -13.55 -31.76
CA LEU A 395 -12.40 -13.36 -30.74
C LEU A 395 -11.94 -14.77 -30.34
N GLN A 396 -10.82 -15.19 -30.92
CA GLN A 396 -10.01 -16.27 -30.37
C GLN A 396 -9.66 -15.87 -28.94
N ASP A 397 -10.46 -16.31 -27.98
CA ASP A 397 -10.15 -16.15 -26.57
C ASP A 397 -8.85 -16.91 -26.29
N GLU A 398 -7.74 -16.19 -26.21
CA GLU A 398 -6.45 -16.73 -25.77
C GLU A 398 -6.56 -17.15 -24.29
N LEU A 399 -6.09 -18.36 -23.98
CA LEU A 399 -6.15 -18.93 -22.64
C LEU A 399 -5.52 -17.97 -21.61
N GLY A 400 -6.26 -17.64 -20.56
CA GLY A 400 -5.80 -16.80 -19.44
C GLY A 400 -5.80 -15.29 -19.70
N LYS A 401 -6.19 -14.82 -20.89
CA LYS A 401 -6.24 -13.39 -21.22
C LYS A 401 -7.54 -12.76 -20.72
N ILE A 402 -7.43 -11.56 -20.13
CA ILE A 402 -8.59 -10.77 -19.69
C ILE A 402 -9.14 -10.00 -20.90
N VAL A 403 -10.30 -10.41 -21.40
CA VAL A 403 -11.02 -9.74 -22.47
C VAL A 403 -12.06 -8.81 -21.87
N ASN A 404 -12.06 -7.53 -22.26
CA ASN A 404 -13.06 -6.58 -21.76
C ASN A 404 -14.39 -6.80 -22.47
N ALA A 405 -15.47 -6.94 -21.70
CA ALA A 405 -16.84 -6.98 -22.20
C ALA A 405 -17.52 -5.62 -21.94
N PRO A 406 -18.61 -5.27 -22.66
CA PRO A 406 -19.28 -3.98 -22.50
C PRO A 406 -19.59 -3.64 -21.03
N ASP A 407 -20.10 -4.59 -20.26
CA ASP A 407 -20.50 -4.39 -18.85
C ASP A 407 -19.63 -5.16 -17.85
N GLY A 408 -18.43 -5.60 -18.26
CA GLY A 408 -17.66 -6.56 -17.46
C GLY A 408 -16.31 -6.95 -18.04
N PHE A 409 -15.90 -8.18 -17.73
CA PHE A 409 -14.75 -8.86 -18.30
C PHE A 409 -15.02 -10.36 -18.45
N ARG A 410 -14.30 -11.00 -19.36
CA ARG A 410 -14.30 -12.46 -19.59
C ARG A 410 -12.87 -13.00 -19.57
N ILE A 411 -12.72 -14.21 -19.05
CA ILE A 411 -11.44 -14.94 -19.00
C ILE A 411 -11.69 -16.40 -19.37
N LEU A 412 -10.99 -16.91 -20.38
CA LEU A 412 -10.97 -18.35 -20.69
C LEU A 412 -9.97 -19.05 -19.77
N LEU A 413 -10.45 -19.92 -18.89
CA LEU A 413 -9.62 -20.63 -17.93
C LEU A 413 -9.08 -21.96 -18.49
N SER A 414 -9.90 -22.73 -19.21
CA SER A 414 -9.46 -24.01 -19.77
C SER A 414 -10.21 -24.33 -21.05
N GLU A 415 -9.52 -25.00 -21.96
CA GLU A 415 -10.07 -25.61 -23.16
C GLU A 415 -9.60 -27.07 -23.19
N SER A 416 -10.52 -28.00 -22.95
CA SER A 416 -10.25 -29.44 -22.94
C SER A 416 -11.26 -30.17 -23.81
N GLY A 417 -11.06 -31.47 -24.05
CA GLY A 417 -11.98 -32.33 -24.79
C GLY A 417 -13.42 -32.31 -24.25
N ASN A 418 -13.59 -32.03 -22.95
CA ASN A 418 -14.87 -31.95 -22.25
C ASN A 418 -15.57 -30.57 -22.30
N GLY A 419 -14.98 -29.56 -22.93
CA GLY A 419 -15.57 -28.21 -23.07
C GLY A 419 -14.65 -27.06 -22.68
N LYS A 420 -15.18 -25.83 -22.77
CA LYS A 420 -14.51 -24.58 -22.38
C LYS A 420 -14.99 -24.11 -21.02
N VAL A 421 -14.07 -23.70 -20.15
CA VAL A 421 -14.39 -23.06 -18.86
C VAL A 421 -14.17 -21.56 -18.98
N VAL A 422 -15.25 -20.79 -18.96
CA VAL A 422 -15.21 -19.33 -19.10
C VAL A 422 -15.67 -18.68 -17.81
N LEU A 423 -14.93 -17.67 -17.37
CA LEU A 423 -15.25 -16.86 -16.20
C LEU A 423 -15.67 -15.45 -16.64
N GLU A 424 -16.83 -14.99 -16.18
CA GLU A 424 -17.39 -13.67 -16.48
C GLU A 424 -17.65 -12.88 -15.20
N GLY A 425 -17.24 -11.62 -15.16
CA GLY A 425 -17.54 -10.70 -14.06
C GLY A 425 -18.23 -9.44 -14.56
N LYS A 426 -19.38 -9.06 -13.96
CA LYS A 426 -20.07 -7.79 -14.26
C LYS A 426 -19.70 -6.71 -13.27
N TRP A 427 -19.43 -5.50 -13.77
CA TRP A 427 -19.03 -4.36 -12.93
C TRP A 427 -20.20 -3.75 -12.17
N LYS A 428 -19.94 -3.32 -10.93
CA LYS A 428 -20.86 -2.45 -10.18
C LYS A 428 -20.76 -1.02 -10.74
N LEU A 429 -21.89 -0.44 -11.17
CA LEU A 429 -21.94 0.90 -11.78
C LEU A 429 -21.51 2.03 -10.79
N PRO A 430 -20.86 3.12 -11.27
CA PRO A 430 -20.48 3.40 -12.66
C PRO A 430 -19.09 2.84 -13.02
N ARG A 431 -18.94 2.40 -14.27
CA ARG A 431 -17.78 1.65 -14.81
C ARG A 431 -16.41 2.18 -14.32
N ARG A 432 -15.58 1.30 -13.74
CA ARG A 432 -14.14 1.54 -13.49
C ARG A 432 -13.31 0.52 -14.26
N ARG A 433 -12.21 0.97 -14.89
CA ARG A 433 -11.17 0.06 -15.40
C ARG A 433 -10.43 -0.54 -14.21
N LEU A 434 -10.14 -1.85 -14.25
CA LEU A 434 -9.29 -2.52 -13.26
C LEU A 434 -8.00 -1.73 -13.03
N ASN A 435 -7.73 -1.39 -11.77
CA ASN A 435 -6.47 -0.79 -11.33
C ASN A 435 -5.32 -1.78 -11.61
N PRO A 436 -4.09 -1.33 -11.94
CA PRO A 436 -2.91 -2.18 -12.04
C PRO A 436 -2.81 -3.31 -11.01
N ASP A 437 -3.04 -3.03 -9.72
CA ASP A 437 -2.96 -4.04 -8.65
C ASP A 437 -4.05 -5.11 -8.79
N GLU A 438 -5.28 -4.71 -9.15
CA GLU A 438 -6.41 -5.62 -9.35
C GLU A 438 -6.20 -6.49 -10.60
N ARG A 439 -5.57 -5.96 -11.65
CA ARG A 439 -5.20 -6.72 -12.85
C ARG A 439 -4.14 -7.76 -12.54
N ILE A 440 -3.10 -7.37 -11.81
CA ILE A 440 -2.00 -8.28 -11.42
C ILE A 440 -2.57 -9.40 -10.54
N TRP A 441 -3.41 -9.06 -9.57
CA TRP A 441 -4.08 -10.05 -8.74
C TRP A 441 -4.97 -10.99 -9.53
N LEU A 442 -5.81 -10.46 -10.43
CA LEU A 442 -6.73 -11.26 -11.24
C LEU A 442 -5.96 -12.20 -12.18
N ALA A 443 -4.85 -11.74 -12.77
CA ALA A 443 -3.97 -12.57 -13.57
C ALA A 443 -3.31 -13.68 -12.74
N ALA A 444 -2.85 -13.38 -11.53
CA ALA A 444 -2.27 -14.37 -10.62
C ALA A 444 -3.31 -15.43 -10.21
N LEU A 445 -4.51 -15.00 -9.78
CA LEU A 445 -5.61 -15.89 -9.44
C LEU A 445 -6.00 -16.78 -10.62
N THR A 446 -6.10 -16.20 -11.82
CA THR A 446 -6.37 -16.91 -13.07
C THR A 446 -5.33 -17.99 -13.32
N SER A 447 -4.04 -17.67 -13.26
CA SER A 447 -2.96 -18.64 -13.47
C SER A 447 -3.05 -19.84 -12.50
N TYR A 448 -3.28 -19.59 -11.21
CA TYR A 448 -3.48 -20.67 -10.24
C TYR A 448 -4.74 -21.49 -10.53
N ALA A 449 -5.85 -20.82 -10.86
CA ALA A 449 -7.10 -21.47 -11.26
C ALA A 449 -6.90 -22.42 -12.46
N GLN A 450 -6.14 -22.00 -13.47
CA GLN A 450 -5.85 -22.84 -14.64
C GLN A 450 -5.10 -24.12 -14.25
N MET A 451 -4.05 -24.00 -13.44
CA MET A 451 -3.28 -25.16 -12.96
C MET A 451 -4.15 -26.16 -12.19
N VAL A 452 -5.13 -25.67 -11.42
CA VAL A 452 -6.07 -26.50 -10.66
C VAL A 452 -7.06 -27.20 -11.58
N ILE A 453 -7.69 -26.44 -12.49
CA ILE A 453 -8.68 -26.99 -13.42
C ILE A 453 -8.03 -28.07 -14.29
N GLU A 454 -6.81 -27.85 -14.78
CA GLU A 454 -6.08 -28.82 -15.57
C GLU A 454 -5.79 -30.10 -14.78
N ASN A 455 -5.35 -29.99 -13.52
CA ASN A 455 -5.14 -31.15 -12.65
C ASN A 455 -6.45 -31.92 -12.37
N LEU A 456 -7.52 -31.20 -12.00
CA LEU A 456 -8.83 -31.80 -11.74
C LEU A 456 -9.41 -32.47 -13.00
N ALA A 457 -9.30 -31.83 -14.16
CA ALA A 457 -9.76 -32.37 -15.43
C ALA A 457 -9.00 -33.65 -15.81
N ASN A 458 -7.67 -33.66 -15.67
CA ASN A 458 -6.85 -34.84 -15.94
C ASN A 458 -7.19 -36.00 -14.98
N THR A 459 -7.38 -35.68 -13.70
CA THR A 459 -7.77 -36.67 -12.68
C THR A 459 -9.14 -37.27 -13.00
N LYS A 460 -10.13 -36.43 -13.36
CA LYS A 460 -11.49 -36.87 -13.68
C LYS A 460 -11.58 -37.67 -14.99
N ASP A 461 -10.89 -37.24 -16.05
CA ASP A 461 -10.84 -37.97 -17.34
C ASP A 461 -10.19 -39.34 -17.19
N MET A 462 -9.09 -39.44 -16.43
CA MET A 462 -8.46 -40.73 -16.10
C MET A 462 -9.36 -41.62 -15.24
N MET A 463 -10.07 -41.05 -14.27
CA MET A 463 -11.03 -41.79 -13.44
C MET A 463 -12.16 -42.36 -14.29
N GLN A 464 -12.76 -41.55 -15.15
CA GLN A 464 -13.85 -41.98 -16.02
C GLN A 464 -13.40 -43.10 -16.96
N LYS A 465 -12.22 -43.00 -17.58
CA LYS A 465 -11.65 -44.07 -18.43
C LYS A 465 -11.44 -45.37 -17.66
N LEU A 466 -10.99 -45.29 -16.40
CA LEU A 466 -10.82 -46.47 -15.54
C LEU A 466 -12.17 -47.06 -15.09
N GLU A 467 -13.18 -46.23 -14.84
CA GLU A 467 -14.54 -46.65 -14.52
C GLU A 467 -15.22 -47.36 -15.69
N GLU A 468 -15.16 -46.78 -16.89
CA GLU A 468 -15.68 -47.36 -18.13
C GLU A 468 -15.03 -48.73 -18.41
N THR A 469 -13.73 -48.85 -18.14
CA THR A 469 -13.01 -50.13 -18.24
C THR A 469 -13.43 -51.14 -17.17
N SER A 470 -13.93 -50.69 -16.01
CA SER A 470 -14.32 -51.53 -14.86
C SER A 470 -15.81 -51.88 -14.79
N ALA A 471 -16.65 -51.21 -15.59
CA ALA A 471 -18.11 -51.30 -15.58
C ALA A 471 -18.68 -52.72 -15.86
N GLN A 472 -17.83 -53.68 -16.20
CA GLN A 472 -18.18 -55.09 -16.34
C GLN A 472 -18.18 -55.88 -15.01
N SER A 473 -17.78 -55.29 -13.87
CA SER A 473 -17.71 -55.97 -12.58
C SER A 473 -18.56 -55.28 -11.50
N THR A 474 -19.37 -56.05 -10.75
CA THR A 474 -20.29 -55.58 -9.67
C THR A 474 -19.56 -54.92 -8.49
N SER A 475 -18.23 -55.03 -8.42
CA SER A 475 -17.37 -54.33 -7.46
C SER A 475 -16.08 -53.91 -8.16
N VAL A 476 -15.63 -52.68 -7.94
CA VAL A 476 -14.34 -52.20 -8.47
C VAL A 476 -13.22 -52.95 -7.75
N PRO A 477 -12.40 -53.76 -8.47
CA PRO A 477 -11.32 -54.51 -7.87
C PRO A 477 -10.36 -53.60 -7.12
N LEU A 478 -9.80 -54.08 -6.00
CA LEU A 478 -8.81 -53.36 -5.19
C LEU A 478 -7.66 -52.82 -6.05
N THR A 479 -7.27 -53.54 -7.10
CA THR A 479 -6.24 -53.13 -8.08
C THR A 479 -6.56 -51.79 -8.75
N ILE A 480 -7.82 -51.56 -9.16
CA ILE A 480 -8.24 -50.31 -9.80
C ILE A 480 -8.25 -49.17 -8.78
N LYS A 481 -8.73 -49.41 -7.54
CA LYS A 481 -8.66 -48.43 -6.45
C LYS A 481 -7.21 -48.01 -6.16
N LYS A 482 -6.27 -48.97 -6.10
CA LYS A 482 -4.83 -48.70 -5.95
C LYS A 482 -4.30 -47.85 -7.12
N MET A 483 -4.66 -48.17 -8.36
CA MET A 483 -4.25 -47.39 -9.53
C MET A 483 -4.79 -45.94 -9.48
N MET A 484 -6.06 -45.76 -9.13
CA MET A 484 -6.68 -44.43 -8.99
C MET A 484 -5.96 -43.59 -7.92
N LEU A 485 -5.64 -44.17 -6.76
CA LEU A 485 -4.89 -43.49 -5.71
C LEU A 485 -3.47 -43.12 -6.16
N ARG A 486 -2.78 -44.02 -6.87
CA ARG A 486 -1.45 -43.75 -7.43
C ARG A 486 -1.48 -42.63 -8.48
N ILE A 487 -2.49 -42.60 -9.35
CA ILE A 487 -2.67 -41.53 -10.34
C ILE A 487 -2.92 -40.20 -9.64
N SER A 488 -3.82 -40.17 -8.65
CA SER A 488 -4.13 -38.96 -7.89
C SER A 488 -2.88 -38.41 -7.18
N GLU A 489 -2.08 -39.25 -6.52
CA GLU A 489 -0.82 -38.81 -5.92
C GLU A 489 0.20 -38.33 -6.95
N ARG A 490 0.26 -38.97 -8.13
CA ARG A 490 1.15 -38.57 -9.22
C ARG A 490 0.78 -37.18 -9.77
N GLU A 491 -0.51 -36.89 -9.92
CA GLU A 491 -0.95 -35.56 -10.38
C GLU A 491 -0.74 -34.49 -9.30
N ARG A 492 -0.95 -34.81 -8.02
CA ARG A 492 -0.55 -33.93 -6.90
C ARG A 492 0.95 -33.64 -6.89
N TRP A 493 1.77 -34.66 -7.16
CA TRP A 493 3.22 -34.51 -7.30
C TRP A 493 3.59 -33.62 -8.49
N LYS A 494 2.99 -33.85 -9.67
CA LYS A 494 3.23 -32.99 -10.86
C LYS A 494 2.84 -31.55 -10.60
N LEU A 495 1.69 -31.29 -9.96
CA LEU A 495 1.26 -29.94 -9.61
C LEU A 495 2.22 -29.29 -8.61
N SER A 496 2.60 -30.01 -7.55
CA SER A 496 3.61 -29.55 -6.58
C SER A 496 4.92 -29.18 -7.29
N ARG A 497 5.39 -30.02 -8.22
CA ARG A 497 6.59 -29.79 -9.02
C ARG A 497 6.46 -28.58 -9.95
N SER A 498 5.32 -28.41 -10.62
CA SER A 498 5.06 -27.26 -11.50
C SER A 498 5.00 -25.93 -10.72
N LEU A 499 4.36 -25.93 -9.55
CA LEU A 499 4.35 -24.78 -8.64
C LEU A 499 5.75 -24.46 -8.10
N HIS A 500 6.55 -25.48 -7.78
CA HIS A 500 7.94 -25.31 -7.33
C HIS A 500 8.83 -24.73 -8.45
N ASP A 501 8.83 -25.37 -9.62
CA ASP A 501 9.81 -25.07 -10.67
C ASP A 501 9.47 -23.83 -11.50
N ARG A 502 8.18 -23.53 -11.72
CA ARG A 502 7.76 -22.31 -12.43
C ARG A 502 7.52 -21.17 -11.45
N ASN A 503 6.50 -21.29 -10.60
CA ASN A 503 6.03 -20.16 -9.81
C ASN A 503 6.99 -19.76 -8.67
N MET A 504 7.47 -20.73 -7.88
CA MET A 504 8.35 -20.42 -6.75
C MET A 504 9.73 -19.94 -7.22
N GLN A 505 10.31 -20.62 -8.21
CA GLN A 505 11.62 -20.26 -8.72
C GLN A 505 11.59 -18.85 -9.38
N ASP A 506 10.58 -18.55 -10.19
CA ASP A 506 10.42 -17.21 -10.79
C ASP A 506 10.30 -16.13 -9.72
N GLN A 507 9.51 -16.36 -8.67
CA GLN A 507 9.40 -15.42 -7.54
C GLN A 507 10.73 -15.23 -6.80
N LEU A 508 11.48 -16.32 -6.56
CA LEU A 508 12.81 -16.24 -5.96
C LEU A 508 13.81 -15.49 -6.84
N ASP A 509 13.73 -15.67 -8.16
CA ASP A 509 14.57 -14.97 -9.12
C ASP A 509 14.24 -13.48 -9.18
N ILE A 510 12.96 -13.11 -9.10
CA ILE A 510 12.56 -11.71 -8.94
C ILE A 510 13.09 -11.14 -7.61
N ALA A 511 12.98 -11.87 -6.50
CA ALA A 511 13.54 -11.41 -5.22
C ALA A 511 15.06 -11.18 -5.30
N ARG A 512 15.81 -12.06 -5.98
CA ARG A 512 17.24 -11.90 -6.25
C ARG A 512 17.54 -10.69 -7.14
N GLN A 513 16.74 -10.46 -8.17
CA GLN A 513 16.87 -9.28 -9.03
C GLN A 513 16.62 -7.99 -8.24
N LEU A 514 15.62 -7.97 -7.34
CA LEU A 514 15.35 -6.86 -6.44
C LEU A 514 16.51 -6.60 -5.47
N ASP A 515 17.16 -7.65 -4.95
CA ASP A 515 18.38 -7.50 -4.13
C ASP A 515 19.54 -6.91 -4.95
N SER A 516 19.74 -7.38 -6.18
CA SER A 516 20.77 -6.86 -7.08
C SER A 516 20.53 -5.39 -7.43
N TRP A 517 19.31 -5.03 -7.83
CA TRP A 517 18.93 -3.66 -8.15
C TRP A 517 18.95 -2.77 -6.91
N GLY A 518 18.51 -3.27 -5.75
CA GLY A 518 18.60 -2.55 -4.48
C GLY A 518 20.04 -2.29 -4.05
N SER A 519 20.96 -3.24 -4.30
CA SER A 519 22.38 -3.06 -4.00
C SER A 519 23.02 -2.02 -4.92
N ASN A 520 22.67 -2.04 -6.21
CA ASN A 520 23.19 -1.15 -7.25
C ASN A 520 22.49 0.22 -7.31
N ALA A 521 21.34 0.39 -6.66
CA ALA A 521 20.62 1.65 -6.64
C ALA A 521 21.43 2.71 -5.87
N SER A 522 21.60 3.89 -6.46
CA SER A 522 22.33 5.00 -5.85
C SER A 522 21.48 5.81 -4.86
N ASP A 523 20.15 5.64 -4.88
CA ASP A 523 19.23 6.37 -4.01
C ASP A 523 18.58 5.48 -2.94
N LEU A 524 18.58 5.98 -1.70
CA LEU A 524 18.08 5.27 -0.52
C LEU A 524 16.61 4.84 -0.59
N LYS A 525 15.78 5.48 -1.42
CA LYS A 525 14.36 5.16 -1.49
C LYS A 525 14.09 4.00 -2.42
N THR A 526 14.75 3.98 -3.57
CA THR A 526 14.70 2.83 -4.46
C THR A 526 15.25 1.63 -3.69
N LYS A 527 16.32 1.78 -2.90
CA LYS A 527 16.75 0.72 -1.97
C LYS A 527 15.63 0.29 -1.02
N ALA A 528 15.02 1.21 -0.27
CA ALA A 528 13.97 0.87 0.68
C ALA A 528 12.72 0.25 0.02
N LEU A 529 12.36 0.71 -1.18
CA LEU A 529 11.23 0.20 -1.96
C LEU A 529 11.52 -1.20 -2.52
N MET A 530 12.74 -1.43 -3.04
CA MET A 530 13.17 -2.75 -3.50
C MET A 530 13.21 -3.75 -2.34
N VAL A 531 13.71 -3.36 -1.16
CA VAL A 531 13.68 -4.20 0.05
C VAL A 531 12.25 -4.55 0.44
N LYS A 532 11.34 -3.57 0.46
CA LYS A 532 9.93 -3.80 0.76
C LYS A 532 9.27 -4.77 -0.23
N PHE A 533 9.49 -4.60 -1.53
CA PHE A 533 8.94 -5.52 -2.54
C PHE A 533 9.57 -6.92 -2.43
N ARG A 534 10.86 -7.01 -2.13
CA ARG A 534 11.52 -8.29 -1.88
C ARG A 534 10.88 -9.03 -0.72
N GLU A 535 10.65 -8.35 0.41
CA GLU A 535 9.99 -8.95 1.58
C GLU A 535 8.58 -9.48 1.22
N GLN A 536 7.79 -8.70 0.48
CA GLN A 536 6.46 -9.16 0.01
C GLN A 536 6.52 -10.41 -0.87
N ILE A 537 7.53 -10.51 -1.74
CA ILE A 537 7.73 -11.70 -2.58
C ILE A 537 8.17 -12.89 -1.74
N LEU A 538 9.06 -12.69 -0.76
CA LEU A 538 9.50 -13.76 0.13
C LEU A 538 8.35 -14.29 1.01
N ASP A 539 7.45 -13.42 1.46
CA ASP A 539 6.23 -13.82 2.16
C ASP A 539 5.31 -14.67 1.26
N SER A 540 5.15 -14.28 -0.01
CA SER A 540 4.42 -15.08 -1.01
C SER A 540 5.07 -16.45 -1.24
N VAL A 541 6.40 -16.50 -1.39
CA VAL A 541 7.18 -17.74 -1.53
C VAL A 541 7.00 -18.64 -0.31
N TYR A 542 6.97 -18.07 0.90
CA TYR A 542 6.75 -18.84 2.12
C TYR A 542 5.39 -19.54 2.10
N VAL A 543 4.32 -18.83 1.73
CA VAL A 543 2.98 -19.44 1.64
C VAL A 543 2.91 -20.47 0.52
N LEU A 544 3.48 -20.16 -0.65
CA LEU A 544 3.55 -21.10 -1.77
C LEU A 544 4.29 -22.39 -1.37
N ARG A 545 5.36 -22.28 -0.57
CA ARG A 545 6.08 -23.45 -0.03
C ARG A 545 5.22 -24.29 0.89
N GLN A 546 4.40 -23.66 1.73
CA GLN A 546 3.45 -24.40 2.56
C GLN A 546 2.45 -25.16 1.68
N VAL A 547 1.95 -24.56 0.60
CA VAL A 547 0.99 -25.19 -0.32
C VAL A 547 1.62 -26.36 -1.06
N ILE A 548 2.83 -26.20 -1.58
CA ILE A 548 3.60 -27.27 -2.24
C ILE A 548 3.82 -28.44 -1.29
N ASN A 549 4.21 -28.16 -0.04
CA ASN A 549 4.42 -29.18 0.98
C ASN A 549 3.12 -29.92 1.36
N ASP A 550 1.98 -29.22 1.37
CA ASP A 550 0.68 -29.84 1.69
C ASP A 550 0.16 -30.69 0.51
N LEU A 551 0.35 -30.22 -0.72
CA LEU A 551 0.01 -30.95 -1.96
C LEU A 551 0.80 -32.24 -2.07
N HIS A 552 2.11 -32.18 -1.83
CA HIS A 552 2.96 -33.35 -1.82
C HIS A 552 4.10 -33.14 -0.82
N PRO A 553 4.05 -33.79 0.37
CA PRO A 553 5.05 -33.64 1.42
C PRO A 553 6.35 -34.37 1.04
N GLU A 554 7.10 -33.77 0.11
CA GLU A 554 8.36 -34.29 -0.44
C GLU A 554 9.44 -34.43 0.64
N PHE A 555 9.28 -33.71 1.74
CA PHE A 555 10.13 -33.77 2.92
C PHE A 555 10.07 -35.15 3.62
N ILE A 556 8.95 -35.90 3.55
CA ILE A 556 8.87 -37.27 4.11
C ILE A 556 9.98 -38.15 3.56
N TYR A 557 10.26 -38.04 2.25
CA TYR A 557 11.29 -38.84 1.59
C TYR A 557 12.73 -38.48 2.02
N ARG A 558 12.92 -37.33 2.68
CA ARG A 558 14.22 -36.86 3.19
C ARG A 558 14.36 -37.08 4.70
N THR A 559 13.27 -37.02 5.45
CA THR A 559 13.30 -36.99 6.92
C THR A 559 12.69 -38.19 7.62
N GLY A 560 12.03 -39.08 6.88
CA GLY A 560 11.27 -40.19 7.45
C GLY A 560 9.84 -39.79 7.88
N LEU A 561 9.01 -40.82 8.07
CA LEU A 561 7.61 -40.69 8.46
C LEU A 561 7.45 -40.06 9.85
N ARG A 562 8.24 -40.49 10.82
CA ARG A 562 8.12 -40.06 12.22
C ARG A 562 8.27 -38.55 12.34
N LYS A 563 9.36 -38.01 11.79
CA LYS A 563 9.62 -36.56 11.81
C LYS A 563 8.53 -35.79 11.05
N ALA A 564 8.02 -36.36 9.97
CA ALA A 564 6.93 -35.75 9.21
C ALA A 564 5.60 -35.66 9.95
N LEU A 565 5.26 -36.71 10.70
CA LEU A 565 4.08 -36.70 11.54
C LEU A 565 4.24 -35.75 12.74
N MET A 566 5.43 -35.66 13.35
CA MET A 566 5.69 -34.67 14.40
C MET A 566 5.47 -33.24 13.90
N GLU A 567 6.03 -32.88 12.75
CA GLU A 567 5.80 -31.56 12.15
C GLU A 567 4.33 -31.31 11.80
N LEU A 568 3.60 -32.36 11.39
CA LEU A 568 2.16 -32.27 11.16
C LEU A 568 1.40 -32.01 12.46
N PHE A 569 1.75 -32.68 13.56
CA PHE A 569 1.11 -32.50 14.87
C PHE A 569 1.36 -31.11 15.44
N ASP A 570 2.58 -30.59 15.33
CA ASP A 570 2.90 -29.22 15.74
C ASP A 570 2.04 -28.19 14.97
N LYS A 571 1.88 -28.39 13.65
CA LYS A 571 1.02 -27.53 12.82
C LYS A 571 -0.45 -27.61 13.22
N VAL A 572 -0.95 -28.80 13.57
CA VAL A 572 -2.34 -29.00 13.98
C VAL A 572 -2.59 -28.38 15.36
N ASN A 573 -1.69 -28.59 16.32
CA ASN A 573 -1.78 -27.98 17.66
C ASN A 573 -1.78 -26.45 17.63
N LEU A 574 -1.11 -25.84 16.65
CA LEU A 574 -1.13 -24.38 16.47
C LEU A 574 -2.44 -23.83 15.87
N ARG A 575 -3.28 -24.70 15.26
CA ARG A 575 -4.43 -24.27 14.43
C ARG A 575 -5.77 -24.84 14.85
N ALA A 576 -5.79 -25.93 15.60
CA ALA A 576 -7.01 -26.63 15.97
C ALA A 576 -7.56 -26.13 17.31
N ASP A 577 -8.89 -26.15 17.43
CA ASP A 577 -9.60 -25.81 18.68
C ASP A 577 -9.66 -26.99 19.68
N PHE A 578 -8.93 -28.08 19.40
CA PHE A 578 -8.83 -29.27 20.25
C PHE A 578 -7.39 -29.50 20.70
N THR A 579 -7.22 -30.19 21.83
CA THR A 579 -5.90 -30.66 22.28
C THR A 579 -5.55 -31.96 21.56
N LEU A 580 -4.42 -32.00 20.85
CA LEU A 580 -3.90 -33.24 20.25
C LEU A 580 -2.89 -33.92 21.18
N ARG A 581 -3.19 -35.15 21.60
CA ARG A 581 -2.23 -36.05 22.26
C ARG A 581 -1.80 -37.13 21.28
N ALA A 582 -0.58 -37.00 20.78
CA ALA A 582 -0.04 -37.94 19.81
C ALA A 582 1.18 -38.70 20.35
N THR A 583 1.28 -40.00 20.06
CA THR A 583 2.43 -40.84 20.41
C THR A 583 2.85 -41.66 19.19
N ILE A 584 4.13 -41.63 18.85
CA ILE A 584 4.69 -42.39 17.73
C ILE A 584 5.89 -43.18 18.25
N ASP A 585 5.90 -44.49 18.03
CA ASP A 585 7.05 -45.33 18.36
C ASP A 585 8.31 -44.92 17.58
N GLU A 586 9.49 -45.16 18.16
CA GLU A 586 10.76 -44.76 17.54
C GLU A 586 11.11 -45.54 16.26
N GLN A 587 10.56 -46.75 16.09
CA GLN A 587 10.84 -47.63 14.95
C GLN A 587 9.84 -47.48 13.80
N MET A 588 9.59 -46.24 13.37
CA MET A 588 8.57 -45.92 12.36
C MET A 588 9.14 -45.40 11.02
N ASP A 589 10.46 -45.33 10.90
CA ASP A 589 11.17 -44.87 9.70
C ASP A 589 11.86 -46.04 8.96
N GLY A 590 12.03 -45.91 7.64
CA GLY A 590 12.81 -46.86 6.83
C GLY A 590 11.97 -47.89 6.05
N PHE A 591 10.68 -47.61 5.87
CA PHE A 591 9.75 -48.48 5.13
C PHE A 591 9.72 -48.12 3.64
N GLN A 592 8.96 -48.90 2.86
CA GLN A 592 8.65 -48.51 1.49
C GLN A 592 8.00 -47.12 1.48
N ARG A 593 8.50 -46.24 0.62
CA ARG A 593 8.03 -44.85 0.44
C ARG A 593 6.51 -44.74 0.24
N GLU A 594 5.92 -45.74 -0.39
CA GLU A 594 4.48 -45.83 -0.65
C GLU A 594 3.68 -46.02 0.65
N TRP A 595 4.20 -46.84 1.58
CA TRP A 595 3.61 -47.06 2.89
C TRP A 595 3.71 -45.80 3.76
N GLU A 596 4.90 -45.20 3.86
CA GLU A 596 5.13 -43.97 4.64
C GLU A 596 4.18 -42.85 4.19
N MET A 597 4.04 -42.65 2.88
CA MET A 597 3.14 -41.63 2.34
C MET A 597 1.67 -41.97 2.59
N ALA A 598 1.27 -43.23 2.48
CA ALA A 598 -0.11 -43.63 2.76
C ALA A 598 -0.48 -43.42 4.23
N VAL A 599 0.38 -43.80 5.17
CA VAL A 599 0.18 -43.56 6.61
C VAL A 599 0.09 -42.08 6.89
N TYR A 600 1.00 -41.28 6.32
CA TYR A 600 0.96 -39.82 6.46
C TYR A 600 -0.38 -39.24 5.98
N ARG A 601 -0.87 -39.66 4.81
CA ARG A 601 -2.16 -39.20 4.26
C ARG A 601 -3.33 -39.63 5.12
N VAL A 602 -3.33 -40.85 5.65
CA VAL A 602 -4.37 -41.33 6.56
C VAL A 602 -4.41 -40.47 7.82
N VAL A 603 -3.26 -40.21 8.45
CA VAL A 603 -3.18 -39.35 9.64
C VAL A 603 -3.60 -37.92 9.33
N GLN A 604 -3.15 -37.37 8.21
CA GLN A 604 -3.54 -36.04 7.73
C GLN A 604 -5.06 -35.92 7.58
N GLU A 605 -5.69 -36.91 6.94
CA GLU A 605 -7.14 -36.94 6.72
C GLU A 605 -7.91 -37.08 8.03
N LEU A 606 -7.45 -37.92 8.97
CA LEU A 606 -8.05 -38.07 10.30
C LEU A 606 -8.04 -36.74 11.09
N LEU A 607 -6.90 -36.04 11.12
CA LEU A 607 -6.78 -34.77 11.83
C LEU A 607 -7.59 -33.65 11.15
N ASN A 608 -7.63 -33.64 9.82
CA ASN A 608 -8.45 -32.70 9.05
C ASN A 608 -9.95 -32.90 9.33
N ASN A 609 -10.40 -34.16 9.38
CA ASN A 609 -11.78 -34.51 9.71
C ASN A 609 -12.12 -34.12 11.16
N ALA A 610 -11.20 -34.34 12.11
CA ALA A 610 -11.36 -33.85 13.48
C ALA A 610 -11.59 -32.33 13.49
N GLN A 611 -10.71 -31.58 12.82
CA GLN A 611 -10.76 -30.12 12.81
C GLN A 611 -12.04 -29.58 12.16
N LYS A 612 -12.50 -30.20 11.07
CA LYS A 612 -13.66 -29.71 10.31
C LYS A 612 -15.00 -30.19 10.85
N HIS A 613 -15.06 -31.39 11.44
CA HIS A 613 -16.33 -32.08 11.65
C HIS A 613 -16.57 -32.58 13.08
N SER A 614 -15.54 -32.87 13.87
CA SER A 614 -15.76 -33.54 15.16
C SER A 614 -16.29 -32.59 16.24
N ARG A 615 -15.92 -31.31 16.24
CA ARG A 615 -16.13 -30.40 17.40
C ARG A 615 -15.60 -31.00 18.71
N ALA A 616 -14.57 -31.83 18.62
CA ALA A 616 -13.92 -32.47 19.76
C ALA A 616 -13.17 -31.44 20.61
N HIS A 617 -12.99 -31.74 21.89
CA HIS A 617 -12.08 -31.04 22.78
C HIS A 617 -10.73 -31.76 22.89
N LEU A 618 -10.73 -33.08 22.75
CA LEU A 618 -9.56 -33.93 22.85
C LEU A 618 -9.51 -34.91 21.67
N VAL A 619 -8.36 -34.92 20.99
CA VAL A 619 -8.02 -35.91 19.97
C VAL A 619 -6.79 -36.67 20.44
N THR A 620 -6.87 -37.99 20.43
CA THR A 620 -5.76 -38.90 20.78
C THR A 620 -5.39 -39.72 19.56
N LEU A 621 -4.09 -39.80 19.26
CA LEU A 621 -3.56 -40.58 18.16
C LEU A 621 -2.32 -41.35 18.60
N SER A 622 -2.29 -42.66 18.39
CA SER A 622 -1.09 -43.47 18.65
C SER A 622 -0.74 -44.31 17.44
N LEU A 623 0.52 -44.20 17.00
CA LEU A 623 1.10 -45.07 15.99
C LEU A 623 2.16 -45.95 16.66
N SER A 624 1.85 -47.23 16.79
CA SER A 624 2.70 -48.20 17.48
C SER A 624 2.98 -49.44 16.64
N LYS A 625 4.13 -50.08 16.88
CA LYS A 625 4.58 -51.30 16.22
C LYS A 625 4.73 -52.40 17.26
N ALA A 626 3.98 -53.49 17.11
CA ALA A 626 4.07 -54.65 17.98
C ALA A 626 3.98 -55.95 17.16
N ASN A 627 4.87 -56.91 17.43
CA ASN A 627 4.84 -58.27 16.85
C ASN A 627 4.58 -58.30 15.33
N ASP A 628 5.35 -57.52 14.56
CA ASP A 628 5.25 -57.38 13.10
C ASP A 628 3.90 -56.83 12.57
N ALA A 629 3.11 -56.18 13.41
CA ALA A 629 1.94 -55.40 13.02
C ALA A 629 2.10 -53.92 13.39
N PHE A 630 1.65 -53.05 12.49
CA PHE A 630 1.54 -51.61 12.75
C PHE A 630 0.10 -51.31 13.12
N THR A 631 -0.09 -50.59 14.22
CA THR A 631 -1.41 -50.15 14.65
C THR A 631 -1.42 -48.64 14.74
N LEU A 632 -2.37 -48.03 14.03
CA LEU A 632 -2.74 -46.62 14.18
C LEU A 632 -4.10 -46.56 14.85
N ASP A 633 -4.11 -46.07 16.09
CA ASP A 633 -5.33 -45.81 16.84
C ASP A 633 -5.60 -44.31 16.88
N TYR A 634 -6.83 -43.95 16.58
CA TYR A 634 -7.36 -42.60 16.63
C TYR A 634 -8.64 -42.59 17.48
N SER A 635 -8.77 -41.59 18.34
CA SER A 635 -9.98 -41.36 19.13
C SER A 635 -10.22 -39.86 19.30
N ASP A 636 -11.45 -39.42 19.07
CA ASP A 636 -11.92 -38.08 19.45
C ASP A 636 -13.18 -38.15 20.33
N ASP A 637 -13.42 -37.10 21.10
CA ASP A 637 -14.59 -36.92 21.97
C ASP A 637 -15.68 -36.01 21.36
N GLY A 638 -15.73 -35.93 20.03
CA GLY A 638 -16.60 -35.03 19.29
C GLY A 638 -18.05 -35.50 19.15
N VAL A 639 -18.74 -35.03 18.11
CA VAL A 639 -20.17 -35.36 17.84
C VAL A 639 -20.40 -36.77 17.30
N GLY A 640 -19.33 -37.48 16.91
CA GLY A 640 -19.40 -38.82 16.33
C GLY A 640 -19.86 -38.83 14.86
N LEU A 641 -20.01 -40.04 14.31
CA LEU A 641 -20.32 -40.27 12.90
C LEU A 641 -21.24 -41.47 12.73
N ASP A 642 -22.22 -41.37 11.83
CA ASP A 642 -23.03 -42.50 11.40
C ASP A 642 -22.21 -43.43 10.50
N VAL A 643 -21.61 -44.46 11.12
CA VAL A 643 -20.72 -45.44 10.48
C VAL A 643 -21.41 -46.18 9.33
N SER A 644 -22.75 -46.29 9.33
CA SER A 644 -23.50 -46.99 8.28
C SER A 644 -23.42 -46.31 6.90
N LYS A 645 -22.97 -45.05 6.85
CA LYS A 645 -22.83 -44.26 5.62
C LYS A 645 -21.45 -44.32 4.98
N ILE A 646 -20.43 -44.85 5.69
CA ILE A 646 -19.01 -44.75 5.31
C ILE A 646 -18.63 -45.61 4.08
N GLY A 647 -19.43 -46.61 3.71
CA GLY A 647 -19.13 -47.54 2.61
C GLY A 647 -19.89 -47.32 1.28
N LYS A 648 -20.77 -46.31 1.19
CA LYS A 648 -21.68 -46.17 0.03
C LYS A 648 -21.17 -45.26 -1.08
N SER A 649 -20.08 -44.52 -0.87
CA SER A 649 -19.55 -43.55 -1.83
C SER A 649 -18.24 -44.02 -2.48
N PHE A 650 -18.17 -43.90 -3.79
CA PHE A 650 -16.96 -44.08 -4.58
C PHE A 650 -16.10 -42.80 -4.54
N GLY A 651 -14.78 -42.92 -4.39
CA GLY A 651 -13.88 -41.77 -4.40
C GLY A 651 -12.46 -42.05 -3.90
N THR A 652 -11.50 -41.21 -4.28
CA THR A 652 -10.10 -41.24 -3.82
C THR A 652 -9.85 -40.37 -2.58
N MET A 653 -10.90 -39.75 -2.05
CA MET A 653 -10.86 -38.70 -1.03
C MET A 653 -11.69 -39.10 0.20
N GLY A 654 -11.51 -38.40 1.32
CA GLY A 654 -12.26 -38.66 2.55
C GLY A 654 -12.07 -40.08 3.09
N PHE A 655 -13.11 -40.61 3.76
CA PHE A 655 -13.11 -42.01 4.20
C PHE A 655 -12.94 -43.03 3.07
N PRO A 656 -13.57 -42.90 1.88
CA PRO A 656 -13.33 -43.80 0.75
C PRO A 656 -11.85 -43.87 0.32
N GLY A 657 -11.19 -42.72 0.25
CA GLY A 657 -9.76 -42.63 -0.04
C GLY A 657 -8.89 -43.23 1.05
N MET A 658 -9.22 -42.97 2.32
CA MET A 658 -8.53 -43.54 3.49
C MET A 658 -8.64 -45.07 3.51
N ILE A 659 -9.85 -45.61 3.36
CA ILE A 659 -10.11 -47.05 3.29
C ILE A 659 -9.34 -47.66 2.12
N GLY A 660 -9.43 -47.06 0.94
CA GLY A 660 -8.71 -47.53 -0.25
C GLY A 660 -7.18 -47.55 -0.09
N ARG A 661 -6.59 -46.61 0.66
CA ARG A 661 -5.15 -46.60 0.97
C ARG A 661 -4.77 -47.68 1.97
N VAL A 662 -5.58 -47.86 3.02
CA VAL A 662 -5.34 -48.89 4.04
C VAL A 662 -5.44 -50.29 3.42
N GLU A 663 -6.55 -50.59 2.75
CA GLU A 663 -6.76 -51.86 2.05
C GLU A 663 -5.74 -52.02 0.91
N GLY A 664 -5.37 -50.91 0.27
CA GLY A 664 -4.35 -50.84 -0.78
C GLY A 664 -2.99 -51.40 -0.37
N LEU A 665 -2.68 -51.33 0.92
CA LEU A 665 -1.45 -51.84 1.53
C LEU A 665 -1.70 -53.11 2.36
N GLY A 666 -2.81 -53.81 2.13
CA GLY A 666 -3.16 -55.04 2.86
C GLY A 666 -3.58 -54.82 4.32
N GLY A 667 -3.81 -53.56 4.72
CA GLY A 667 -4.27 -53.22 6.07
C GLY A 667 -5.78 -53.39 6.25
N ARG A 668 -6.22 -53.35 7.51
CA ARG A 668 -7.63 -53.37 7.93
C ARG A 668 -7.95 -52.11 8.71
N ILE A 669 -9.16 -51.60 8.54
CA ILE A 669 -9.67 -50.42 9.23
C ILE A 669 -10.99 -50.74 9.93
N GLN A 670 -11.13 -50.33 11.18
CA GLN A 670 -12.35 -50.48 11.95
C GLN A 670 -12.81 -49.13 12.49
N PHE A 671 -14.06 -48.79 12.22
CA PHE A 671 -14.73 -47.59 12.74
C PHE A 671 -15.68 -47.95 13.88
N ARG A 672 -15.65 -47.18 14.96
CA ARG A 672 -16.61 -47.28 16.07
C ARG A 672 -17.06 -45.88 16.47
N SER A 673 -18.35 -45.63 16.47
CA SER A 673 -18.95 -44.40 17.01
C SER A 673 -20.13 -44.80 17.91
N GLY A 674 -20.18 -44.24 19.12
CA GLY A 674 -21.14 -44.61 20.16
C GLY A 674 -22.31 -43.62 20.28
N GLN A 675 -23.40 -44.07 20.92
CA GLN A 675 -24.55 -43.22 21.23
C GLN A 675 -24.17 -42.26 22.36
N GLY A 676 -23.81 -41.02 22.01
CA GLY A 676 -23.31 -40.01 22.96
C GLY A 676 -22.10 -39.19 22.48
N GLY A 677 -21.53 -39.52 21.32
CA GLY A 677 -20.44 -38.74 20.70
C GLY A 677 -19.12 -39.50 20.58
N GLY A 678 -18.23 -38.95 19.76
CA GLY A 678 -16.87 -39.42 19.50
C GLY A 678 -16.75 -40.44 18.38
N LEU A 679 -15.55 -40.54 17.83
CA LEU A 679 -15.17 -41.49 16.81
C LEU A 679 -13.87 -42.18 17.20
N LYS A 680 -13.88 -43.51 17.15
CA LYS A 680 -12.70 -44.36 17.32
C LYS A 680 -12.40 -45.08 16.02
N ILE A 681 -11.15 -45.00 15.58
CA ILE A 681 -10.67 -45.66 14.38
C ILE A 681 -9.41 -46.44 14.75
N THR A 682 -9.43 -47.73 14.47
CA THR A 682 -8.25 -48.60 14.61
C THR A 682 -7.87 -49.11 13.24
N ILE A 683 -6.63 -48.86 12.83
CA ILE A 683 -6.07 -49.32 11.57
C ILE A 683 -4.90 -50.23 11.87
N GLN A 684 -4.87 -51.40 11.22
CA GLN A 684 -3.84 -52.40 11.39
C GLN A 684 -3.24 -52.80 10.05
N TRP A 685 -1.92 -52.75 9.94
CA TRP A 685 -1.18 -53.31 8.80
C TRP A 685 -0.35 -54.49 9.30
N ALA A 686 -0.46 -55.64 8.63
CA ALA A 686 0.46 -56.75 8.82
C ALA A 686 1.72 -56.47 7.99
N ARG A 687 2.91 -56.66 8.57
CA ARG A 687 4.16 -56.60 7.81
C ARG A 687 4.15 -57.73 6.78
N THR A 688 4.16 -57.38 5.50
CA THR A 688 4.40 -58.36 4.44
C THR A 688 5.91 -58.43 4.15
N ALA A 689 6.41 -59.59 3.72
CA ALA A 689 7.84 -59.81 3.48
C ALA A 689 8.44 -58.84 2.44
N ASP A 690 7.60 -58.22 1.61
CA ASP A 690 7.98 -57.21 0.61
C ASP A 690 8.16 -55.78 1.18
N ASP A 691 7.72 -55.51 2.42
CA ASP A 691 7.79 -54.17 3.04
C ASP A 691 9.17 -53.84 3.65
N ALA A 692 10.06 -54.83 3.73
CA ALA A 692 11.43 -54.65 4.18
C ALA A 692 12.32 -54.23 3.01
N LYS A 693 13.03 -53.11 3.18
CA LYS A 693 14.20 -52.80 2.35
C LYS A 693 15.46 -53.32 3.01
#